data_AF-A0ABD2K8E6-F1
#
_entry.id   AF-A0ABD2K8E6-F1
#
_cell.length_a   1.000
_cell.length_b   1.000
_cell.length_c   1.000
_cell.angle_alpha   90.00
_cell.angle_beta   90.00
_cell.angle_gamma   90.00
#
_symmetry.space_group_name_H-M   'P 1'
#
loop_
_entity.id
_entity.type
_entity.pdbx_description
1 polymer ?
#
loop_
_entity_poly.entity_id
_entity_poly.type
_entity_poly.pdbx_seq_one_letter_code
_entity_poly.pdbx_strand_id
1 'polypeptide(L)'
;MLRMGVRPKLVRQGNHLLEMSTSKRGTITRTVFRDSYKLIPIKLASFVKTFGLSIEGVENKKYFPHGFNKAENYGNVLDNLPPIESYNPGSMLPDDKKALESWYEENRENRFDLREVIADYCKTDVQILAHGLIKMRELFTQKTGADITDSITIPSACMRFFVTLAHMGNERIAIVPHLGYEKRGKQSTIARKYLKWRAEEEERENGYTLRHVESPGGEYKFGNYSLDGMIERADADKNLAIEVNGCYWHACPHCFPEDDAIVGGGETAGAIRARDEKRTRAIAREFEVEIVWECQLHRMLEDDPAMKAFFDNTPDSGPIEFHDAFFGGRTGPEWLGASVVDNPERTIKIKDFNSLYPSRNMYTKYPVGHPVSLNFNKDVNWRKPSDIVGDDGEPLEGIIKCFVVPPRHCLFDIPVLPLRMNNRTLFPLCRKCSEIYPNGLVDPEYNCPHFEDHERGFSTTVCHIELEPALRAGYRVTRLYWANVWKYCGDWSDSLFHRYLEKFLKIKFEANGYPADCLDESVSEEERQRRKEEFVEKTWTGDKVRLDPANIKPNPGLRYLAKLCLNSLWGRFALRNRLTVTEIVDNNCDLSNLLNNEKIDISSLDQLTDKFWMVCFKTKDEHVVEHDTSNVVIALWTTAAARIHLLESLQKVFKPEPGVDRFDTRNLYMDTDSIFSDFKTAIGDPLPSGKHLGELTDEYPNEKIMEYVCAGPKAYGIWYKDKDGVDKYKLKLRGITLDSNACQRMNFDRMKEMVIKNWGTPDNNVRFDYPTRNFRITNKGDIFTVPLTKQFNPTVNKGVIRDNGLKIVPFGYSSYEYCKPRNPYDCIYPLPHLPRIGIGDIVWLKSRCAAHRIVYRRQKLGQDIHPRRCVIGRAIFVQPSLQRTNGSLCDGCLLLSYFFMPFSAKNSFMGLATNSSPRSVYSVSGSFGIWPNTSSNALLNVGRLLTLYGRAKHPPRQHIHRQQQVPIAAVLSRKGLEALELLPLWLKERLGGVPLQKVIKFDVQADLADFQALSRKNSGYRYLLLAVDVLSRRMFGLPVKSKKPADVKRAFEEVFGQMPKLPETLYTDRGLEFVAKPMKEFFAEKGIKKYERRRQPSQREPFFLSAINNSVCRATGLKPNDITDANAREVWKRVYGEGLVPAEKRPKIKAGETVRIPEPKHIFEKGYIPNYSDHVYTVDEARSTNPSTTCSRTIMAQS
;
A
#
# COMPACT_ATOMS: atom_id res chain seq x y z
N MET A 1 -1.07 16.66 -27.26
CA MET A 1 -1.89 15.44 -27.09
C MET A 1 -3.37 15.76 -26.89
N LEU A 2 -3.85 16.24 -25.73
CA LEU A 2 -5.29 16.54 -25.54
C LEU A 2 -5.83 17.55 -26.57
N ARG A 3 -5.10 18.65 -26.83
CA ARG A 3 -5.41 19.62 -27.92
C ARG A 3 -5.46 19.00 -29.34
N MET A 4 -5.01 17.77 -29.52
CA MET A 4 -5.00 17.02 -30.79
C MET A 4 -6.09 15.92 -30.83
N GLY A 5 -6.99 15.87 -29.84
CA GLY A 5 -8.02 14.82 -29.74
C GLY A 5 -7.47 13.43 -29.38
N VAL A 6 -6.29 13.34 -28.77
CA VAL A 6 -5.70 12.07 -28.31
C VAL A 6 -5.91 11.92 -26.80
N ARG A 7 -6.60 10.85 -26.40
CA ARG A 7 -6.76 10.36 -25.01
C ARG A 7 -5.53 9.51 -24.64
N PRO A 8 -4.59 9.99 -23.80
CA PRO A 8 -3.48 9.17 -23.32
C PRO A 8 -3.91 8.30 -22.13
N LYS A 9 -3.26 7.14 -21.97
CA LYS A 9 -3.28 6.37 -20.72
C LYS A 9 -2.17 6.87 -19.81
N LEU A 10 -2.44 6.96 -18.51
CA LEU A 10 -1.51 7.43 -17.48
C LEU A 10 -1.29 6.35 -16.42
N VAL A 11 -0.04 6.09 -16.08
CA VAL A 11 0.36 5.31 -14.90
C VAL A 11 1.01 6.27 -13.92
N ARG A 12 0.39 6.49 -12.76
CA ARG A 12 0.81 7.49 -11.76
C ARG A 12 1.06 6.86 -10.40
N GLN A 13 1.93 7.50 -9.61
CA GLN A 13 2.11 7.26 -8.19
C GLN A 13 2.02 8.60 -7.46
N GLY A 14 0.80 9.01 -7.10
CA GLY A 14 0.52 10.37 -6.64
C GLY A 14 0.83 11.40 -7.72
N ASN A 15 1.75 12.32 -7.42
CA ASN A 15 2.18 13.36 -8.35
C ASN A 15 3.26 12.89 -9.35
N HIS A 16 3.85 11.70 -9.16
CA HIS A 16 4.80 11.15 -10.13
C HIS A 16 4.05 10.47 -11.29
N LEU A 17 4.37 10.89 -12.52
CA LEU A 17 3.98 10.20 -13.75
C LEU A 17 5.05 9.15 -14.08
N LEU A 18 4.68 7.87 -14.10
CA LEU A 18 5.59 6.74 -14.35
C LEU A 18 5.60 6.35 -15.84
N GLU A 19 4.40 6.30 -16.45
CA GLU A 19 4.22 6.14 -17.90
C GLU A 19 3.07 7.03 -18.39
N MET A 20 3.24 7.65 -19.56
CA MET A 20 2.14 8.14 -20.39
C MET A 20 2.22 7.47 -21.76
N SER A 21 1.20 6.72 -22.16
CA SER A 21 1.14 6.00 -23.44
C SER A 21 -0.06 6.42 -24.29
N THR A 22 0.11 6.41 -25.62
CA THR A 22 -0.92 6.84 -26.58
C THR A 22 -1.29 5.76 -27.58
N SER A 23 -2.58 5.66 -27.90
CA SER A 23 -3.08 4.83 -28.99
C SER A 23 -2.70 5.44 -30.34
N LYS A 24 -2.30 4.60 -31.31
CA LYS A 24 -2.11 5.03 -32.71
C LYS A 24 -3.45 5.58 -33.25
N ARG A 25 -3.49 6.82 -33.74
CA ARG A 25 -4.71 7.47 -34.27
C ARG A 25 -4.36 8.34 -35.47
N GLY A 26 -4.86 7.97 -36.66
CA GLY A 26 -4.47 8.63 -37.91
C GLY A 26 -2.96 8.53 -38.16
N THR A 27 -2.32 9.67 -38.42
CA THR A 27 -0.86 9.80 -38.58
C THR A 27 -0.08 9.71 -37.27
N ILE A 28 -0.73 9.78 -36.11
CA ILE A 28 -0.07 9.77 -34.80
C ILE A 28 0.34 8.34 -34.46
N THR A 29 1.66 8.11 -34.34
CA THR A 29 2.26 6.83 -33.94
C THR A 29 2.00 6.54 -32.45
N ARG A 30 2.19 5.27 -32.03
CA ARG A 30 2.12 4.88 -30.62
C ARG A 30 3.33 5.45 -29.89
N THR A 31 3.20 6.61 -29.26
CA THR A 31 4.25 7.19 -28.41
C THR A 31 4.05 6.77 -26.95
N VAL A 32 5.16 6.46 -26.27
CA VAL A 32 5.21 6.12 -24.84
C VAL A 32 6.30 6.94 -24.17
N PHE A 33 5.94 7.71 -23.15
CA PHE A 33 6.86 8.47 -22.29
C PHE A 33 6.98 7.73 -20.96
N ARG A 34 8.20 7.61 -20.44
CA ARG A 34 8.50 6.94 -19.17
C ARG A 34 9.54 7.71 -18.37
N ASP A 35 9.45 7.63 -17.06
CA ASP A 35 10.48 8.13 -16.15
C ASP A 35 11.66 7.14 -16.11
N SER A 36 12.74 7.46 -16.83
CA SER A 36 13.96 6.65 -16.90
C SER A 36 14.61 6.43 -15.53
N TYR A 37 14.42 7.34 -14.56
CA TYR A 37 14.92 7.21 -13.19
C TYR A 37 14.27 6.03 -12.44
N LYS A 38 13.11 5.53 -12.88
CA LYS A 38 12.47 4.33 -12.32
C LYS A 38 13.10 3.03 -12.82
N LEU A 39 13.93 3.08 -13.86
CA LEU A 39 14.77 1.97 -14.32
C LEU A 39 16.23 2.14 -13.87
N ILE A 40 16.76 3.37 -13.87
CA ILE A 40 18.15 3.70 -13.54
C ILE A 40 18.19 4.83 -12.49
N PRO A 41 18.02 4.51 -11.18
CA PRO A 41 17.90 5.51 -10.12
C PRO A 41 19.26 6.09 -9.66
N ILE A 42 19.96 6.84 -10.53
CA ILE A 42 21.19 7.59 -10.22
C ILE A 42 21.19 9.00 -10.86
N LYS A 43 22.04 9.92 -10.36
CA LYS A 43 22.26 11.24 -10.99
C LYS A 43 22.74 11.05 -12.44
N LEU A 44 22.25 11.85 -13.39
CA LEU A 44 22.68 11.78 -14.79
C LEU A 44 24.19 12.01 -14.97
N ALA A 45 24.79 12.91 -14.18
CA ALA A 45 26.24 13.13 -14.14
C ALA A 45 27.05 11.85 -13.83
N SER A 46 26.47 10.89 -13.11
CA SER A 46 27.13 9.63 -12.75
C SER A 46 27.08 8.58 -13.86
N PHE A 47 26.32 8.77 -14.94
CA PHE A 47 26.12 7.75 -15.99
C PHE A 47 27.43 7.39 -16.69
N VAL A 48 28.23 8.37 -17.12
CA VAL A 48 29.48 8.15 -17.86
C VAL A 48 30.43 7.25 -17.06
N LYS A 49 30.70 7.63 -15.80
CA LYS A 49 31.54 6.85 -14.85
C LYS A 49 30.95 5.51 -14.45
N THR A 50 29.62 5.38 -14.39
CA THR A 50 28.93 4.15 -13.96
C THR A 50 28.91 3.09 -15.07
N PHE A 51 28.72 3.49 -16.32
CA PHE A 51 28.58 2.58 -17.45
C PHE A 51 29.83 2.49 -18.36
N GLY A 52 30.87 3.31 -18.10
CA GLY A 52 32.08 3.36 -18.93
C GLY A 52 31.77 3.89 -20.33
N LEU A 53 30.97 4.95 -20.43
CA LEU A 53 30.53 5.50 -21.72
C LEU A 53 31.67 6.30 -22.35
N SER A 54 32.00 5.99 -23.60
CA SER A 54 32.71 6.93 -24.48
C SER A 54 31.68 7.61 -25.38
N ILE A 55 31.66 8.93 -25.39
CA ILE A 55 30.72 9.74 -26.17
C ILE A 55 31.53 10.87 -26.83
N GLU A 56 31.47 10.96 -28.15
CA GLU A 56 32.20 11.96 -28.92
C GLU A 56 31.85 13.39 -28.48
N GLY A 57 32.85 14.16 -28.08
CA GLY A 57 32.71 15.53 -27.57
C GLY A 57 32.07 15.66 -26.18
N VAL A 58 31.90 14.57 -25.43
CA VAL A 58 31.27 14.58 -24.09
C VAL A 58 32.04 13.69 -23.11
N GLU A 59 32.99 14.28 -22.38
CA GLU A 59 33.70 13.62 -21.28
C GLU A 59 32.85 13.51 -20.02
N ASN A 60 32.13 14.57 -19.66
CA ASN A 60 31.33 14.68 -18.44
C ASN A 60 30.10 15.57 -18.67
N LYS A 61 29.14 15.54 -17.73
CA LYS A 61 28.02 16.49 -17.72
C LYS A 61 28.55 17.90 -17.37
N LYS A 62 28.36 18.84 -18.29
CA LYS A 62 28.78 20.25 -18.18
C LYS A 62 28.03 20.98 -17.05
N TYR A 63 28.64 22.03 -16.49
CA TYR A 63 27.97 22.95 -15.56
C TYR A 63 27.04 23.93 -16.31
N PHE A 64 26.07 24.53 -15.62
CA PHE A 64 25.15 25.49 -16.22
C PHE A 64 24.66 26.57 -15.22
N PRO A 65 24.63 27.86 -15.62
CA PRO A 65 24.20 28.95 -14.76
C PRO A 65 22.67 29.04 -14.68
N HIS A 66 22.06 28.14 -13.90
CA HIS A 66 20.60 28.04 -13.75
C HIS A 66 19.93 29.38 -13.33
N GLY A 67 20.60 30.23 -12.56
CA GLY A 67 20.11 31.55 -12.16
C GLY A 67 20.22 32.64 -13.24
N PHE A 68 21.03 32.41 -14.29
CA PHE A 68 21.15 33.30 -15.46
C PHE A 68 20.13 32.98 -16.55
N ASN A 69 19.48 31.81 -16.50
CA ASN A 69 18.43 31.39 -17.44
C ASN A 69 17.11 32.17 -17.21
N LYS A 70 17.09 33.42 -17.68
CA LYS A 70 15.95 34.34 -17.64
C LYS A 70 15.65 34.88 -19.04
N ALA A 71 14.39 35.24 -19.29
CA ALA A 71 13.97 35.79 -20.58
C ALA A 71 14.73 37.08 -20.95
N GLU A 72 15.04 37.93 -19.95
CA GLU A 72 15.88 39.13 -20.09
C GLU A 72 17.26 38.85 -20.70
N ASN A 73 17.82 37.65 -20.45
CA ASN A 73 19.18 37.28 -20.88
C ASN A 73 19.21 36.55 -22.23
N TYR A 74 18.06 36.23 -22.85
CA TYR A 74 18.01 35.48 -24.11
C TYR A 74 18.47 36.27 -25.35
N GLY A 75 18.98 37.50 -25.19
CA GLY A 75 19.68 38.26 -26.23
C GLY A 75 21.13 38.63 -25.88
N ASN A 76 21.61 38.24 -24.70
CA ASN A 76 22.88 38.75 -24.16
C ASN A 76 24.01 37.74 -24.41
N VAL A 77 25.04 38.21 -25.12
CA VAL A 77 26.37 37.59 -25.17
C VAL A 77 27.23 38.29 -24.12
N LEU A 78 28.03 37.53 -23.38
CA LEU A 78 29.05 38.04 -22.47
C LEU A 78 30.43 37.60 -22.97
N ASP A 79 31.44 38.45 -22.80
CA ASP A 79 32.82 38.10 -23.14
C ASP A 79 33.46 37.12 -22.13
N ASN A 80 32.88 37.02 -20.93
CA ASN A 80 33.30 36.15 -19.82
C ASN A 80 32.11 35.30 -19.33
N LEU A 81 32.36 34.33 -18.44
CA LEU A 81 31.28 33.56 -17.80
C LEU A 81 30.34 34.45 -16.93
N PRO A 82 29.05 34.10 -16.81
CA PRO A 82 28.15 34.76 -15.86
C PRO A 82 28.60 34.51 -14.41
N PRO A 83 28.34 35.45 -13.46
CA PRO A 83 28.80 35.34 -12.07
C PRO A 83 28.52 33.98 -11.42
N ILE A 84 29.47 33.46 -10.64
CA ILE A 84 29.45 32.09 -10.11
C ILE A 84 28.19 31.78 -9.27
N GLU A 85 27.59 32.79 -8.64
CA GLU A 85 26.32 32.71 -7.90
C GLU A 85 25.19 32.17 -8.76
N SER A 86 25.20 32.45 -10.07
CA SER A 86 24.21 31.97 -11.04
C SER A 86 24.24 30.46 -11.24
N TYR A 87 25.36 29.78 -10.95
CA TYR A 87 25.47 28.32 -10.90
C TYR A 87 24.93 27.73 -9.58
N ASN A 88 24.58 28.58 -8.61
CA ASN A 88 24.08 28.24 -7.27
C ASN A 88 25.04 27.34 -6.45
N PRO A 89 26.35 27.68 -6.32
CA PRO A 89 27.36 26.86 -5.63
C PRO A 89 26.96 26.45 -4.21
N GLY A 90 26.33 27.34 -3.44
CA GLY A 90 25.84 27.06 -2.09
C GLY A 90 24.79 25.94 -1.98
N SER A 91 24.16 25.56 -3.11
CA SER A 91 23.18 24.47 -3.21
C SER A 91 23.78 23.14 -3.70
N MET A 92 25.09 23.09 -3.94
CA MET A 92 25.83 21.88 -4.31
C MET A 92 26.36 21.17 -3.04
N LEU A 93 26.77 19.90 -3.18
CA LEU A 93 27.54 19.24 -2.11
C LEU A 93 28.90 19.94 -1.94
N PRO A 94 29.55 19.91 -0.77
CA PRO A 94 30.83 20.59 -0.56
C PRO A 94 31.92 20.29 -1.61
N ASP A 95 32.01 19.05 -2.10
CA ASP A 95 32.99 18.68 -3.13
C ASP A 95 32.49 18.93 -4.56
N ASP A 96 31.18 18.79 -4.82
CA ASP A 96 30.52 19.26 -6.07
C ASP A 96 30.77 20.79 -6.23
N LYS A 97 30.76 21.56 -5.13
CA LYS A 97 31.05 23.01 -5.10
C LYS A 97 32.51 23.31 -5.42
N LYS A 98 33.48 22.65 -4.77
CA LYS A 98 34.91 22.85 -5.06
C LYS A 98 35.23 22.58 -6.53
N ALA A 99 34.66 21.51 -7.09
CA ALA A 99 34.84 21.15 -8.49
C ALA A 99 34.22 22.17 -9.47
N LEU A 100 33.13 22.84 -9.08
CA LEU A 100 32.61 24.00 -9.80
C LEU A 100 33.54 25.21 -9.66
N GLU A 101 34.08 25.49 -8.48
CA GLU A 101 34.94 26.65 -8.22
C GLU A 101 36.27 26.58 -8.99
N SER A 102 36.94 25.41 -9.00
CA SER A 102 38.13 25.19 -9.84
C SER A 102 37.82 25.36 -11.33
N TRP A 103 36.78 24.67 -11.83
CA TRP A 103 36.37 24.78 -13.22
C TRP A 103 36.00 26.23 -13.61
N TYR A 104 35.34 26.97 -12.71
CA TYR A 104 34.89 28.32 -12.97
C TYR A 104 36.06 29.29 -13.17
N GLU A 105 37.10 29.25 -12.31
CA GLU A 105 38.28 30.10 -12.50
C GLU A 105 39.10 29.67 -13.72
N GLU A 106 39.25 28.36 -13.98
CA GLU A 106 39.90 27.83 -15.20
C GLU A 106 39.21 28.26 -16.51
N ASN A 107 37.90 28.54 -16.47
CA ASN A 107 37.07 28.82 -17.65
C ASN A 107 36.53 30.27 -17.65
N ARG A 108 36.95 31.12 -16.71
CA ARG A 108 36.34 32.41 -16.39
C ARG A 108 36.27 33.39 -17.57
N GLU A 109 37.33 33.40 -18.37
CA GLU A 109 37.52 34.28 -19.53
C GLU A 109 36.87 33.73 -20.83
N ASN A 110 36.12 32.62 -20.74
CA ASN A 110 35.42 32.08 -21.90
C ASN A 110 34.15 32.88 -22.23
N ARG A 111 34.05 33.34 -23.49
CA ARG A 111 32.83 33.93 -24.06
C ARG A 111 31.61 33.05 -23.79
N PHE A 112 30.55 33.65 -23.28
CA PHE A 112 29.30 33.00 -22.94
C PHE A 112 28.13 33.53 -23.78
N ASP A 113 27.51 32.65 -24.56
CA ASP A 113 26.20 32.87 -25.18
C ASP A 113 25.17 31.91 -24.56
N LEU A 114 24.12 32.46 -23.95
CA LEU A 114 23.11 31.67 -23.25
C LEU A 114 22.36 30.71 -24.19
N ARG A 115 22.19 31.03 -25.47
CA ARG A 115 21.51 30.18 -26.46
C ARG A 115 22.40 29.01 -26.89
N GLU A 116 23.68 29.28 -27.14
CA GLU A 116 24.66 28.25 -27.53
C GLU A 116 24.86 27.28 -26.35
N VAL A 117 25.11 27.80 -25.15
CA VAL A 117 25.37 26.99 -23.95
C VAL A 117 24.13 26.20 -23.49
N ILE A 118 22.91 26.75 -23.54
CA ILE A 118 21.71 25.97 -23.16
C ILE A 118 21.41 24.85 -24.18
N ALA A 119 21.65 25.09 -25.48
CA ALA A 119 21.47 24.08 -26.51
C ALA A 119 22.49 22.94 -26.36
N ASP A 120 23.77 23.28 -26.15
CA ASP A 120 24.85 22.31 -25.92
C ASP A 120 24.65 21.52 -24.60
N TYR A 121 24.28 22.16 -23.51
CA TYR A 121 23.96 21.49 -22.24
C TYR A 121 22.79 20.51 -22.37
N CYS A 122 21.69 20.92 -23.02
CA CYS A 122 20.54 20.03 -23.25
C CYS A 122 20.87 18.89 -24.22
N LYS A 123 21.67 19.13 -25.27
CA LYS A 123 22.18 18.10 -26.18
C LYS A 123 23.04 17.07 -25.42
N THR A 124 23.97 17.56 -24.60
CA THR A 124 24.85 16.76 -23.74
C THR A 124 24.04 15.85 -22.81
N ASP A 125 23.03 16.38 -22.11
CA ASP A 125 22.18 15.59 -21.21
C ASP A 125 21.41 14.49 -21.94
N VAL A 126 20.85 14.79 -23.12
CA VAL A 126 20.14 13.80 -23.95
C VAL A 126 21.10 12.73 -24.47
N GLN A 127 22.32 13.10 -24.88
CA GLN A 127 23.34 12.13 -25.31
C GLN A 127 23.74 11.19 -24.17
N ILE A 128 24.06 11.71 -22.98
CA ILE A 128 24.45 10.88 -21.82
C ILE A 128 23.31 9.94 -21.42
N LEU A 129 22.07 10.43 -21.38
CA LEU A 129 20.90 9.61 -21.03
C LEU A 129 20.65 8.51 -22.06
N ALA A 130 20.75 8.81 -23.35
CA ALA A 130 20.55 7.85 -24.43
C ALA A 130 21.60 6.72 -24.39
N HIS A 131 22.89 7.06 -24.32
CA HIS A 131 23.97 6.07 -24.28
C HIS A 131 23.90 5.19 -23.01
N GLY A 132 23.60 5.78 -21.84
CA GLY A 132 23.42 4.99 -20.61
C GLY A 132 22.19 4.10 -20.61
N LEU A 133 21.07 4.53 -21.21
CA LEU A 133 19.89 3.68 -21.40
C LEU A 133 20.16 2.51 -22.36
N ILE A 134 20.85 2.77 -23.49
CA ILE A 134 21.30 1.74 -24.41
C ILE A 134 22.22 0.75 -23.68
N LYS A 135 23.22 1.24 -22.92
CA LYS A 135 24.16 0.39 -22.23
C LYS A 135 23.53 -0.44 -21.10
N MET A 136 22.61 0.13 -20.34
CA MET A 136 21.82 -0.62 -19.35
C MET A 136 20.95 -1.70 -20.01
N ARG A 137 20.34 -1.39 -21.17
CA ARG A 137 19.54 -2.33 -21.95
C ARG A 137 20.38 -3.48 -22.50
N GLU A 138 21.56 -3.20 -23.06
CA GLU A 138 22.54 -4.23 -23.45
C GLU A 138 22.89 -5.16 -22.29
N LEU A 139 23.37 -4.61 -21.17
CA LEU A 139 23.86 -5.39 -20.03
C LEU A 139 22.72 -6.21 -19.37
N PHE A 140 21.53 -5.63 -19.23
CA PHE A 140 20.37 -6.34 -18.70
C PHE A 140 19.92 -7.46 -19.64
N THR A 141 19.83 -7.20 -20.96
CA THR A 141 19.41 -8.21 -21.95
C THR A 141 20.42 -9.35 -22.04
N GLN A 142 21.73 -9.05 -22.11
CA GLN A 142 22.79 -10.05 -22.15
C GLN A 142 22.77 -10.99 -20.93
N LYS A 143 22.45 -10.48 -19.74
CA LYS A 143 22.45 -11.28 -18.51
C LYS A 143 21.10 -11.93 -18.19
N THR A 144 19.97 -11.43 -18.68
CA THR A 144 18.62 -11.95 -18.34
C THR A 144 17.86 -12.61 -19.50
N GLY A 145 18.19 -12.29 -20.75
CA GLY A 145 17.42 -12.68 -21.94
C GLY A 145 16.14 -11.85 -22.18
N ALA A 146 15.86 -10.82 -21.36
CA ALA A 146 14.67 -9.98 -21.47
C ALA A 146 15.04 -8.49 -21.60
N ASP A 147 14.18 -7.69 -22.22
CA ASP A 147 14.40 -6.25 -22.33
C ASP A 147 14.01 -5.53 -21.02
N ILE A 148 14.92 -4.73 -20.47
CA ILE A 148 14.63 -3.91 -19.28
C ILE A 148 13.45 -2.95 -19.52
N THR A 149 13.24 -2.54 -20.78
CA THR A 149 12.17 -1.61 -21.19
C THR A 149 10.82 -2.28 -21.43
N ASP A 150 10.69 -3.61 -21.29
CA ASP A 150 9.37 -4.26 -21.15
C ASP A 150 8.69 -3.95 -19.80
N SER A 151 9.39 -3.21 -18.94
CA SER A 151 8.99 -2.86 -17.58
C SER A 151 8.97 -1.34 -17.38
N ILE A 152 8.06 -0.84 -16.55
CA ILE A 152 8.01 0.59 -16.18
C ILE A 152 9.02 0.90 -15.06
N THR A 153 9.34 -0.08 -14.22
CA THR A 153 10.22 0.10 -13.05
C THR A 153 11.16 -1.09 -12.84
N ILE A 154 12.36 -0.85 -12.28
CA ILE A 154 13.35 -1.92 -12.08
C ILE A 154 12.87 -3.06 -11.17
N PRO A 155 12.09 -2.88 -10.09
CA PRO A 155 11.48 -3.99 -9.35
C PRO A 155 10.56 -4.86 -10.22
N SER A 156 9.93 -4.28 -11.25
CA SER A 156 9.05 -5.02 -12.17
C SER A 156 9.86 -5.84 -13.17
N ALA A 157 11.01 -5.33 -13.63
CA ALA A 157 11.93 -6.09 -14.49
C ALA A 157 12.60 -7.24 -13.71
N CYS A 158 13.06 -6.97 -12.49
CA CYS A 158 13.58 -7.96 -11.55
C CYS A 158 12.56 -9.07 -11.29
N MET A 159 11.30 -8.70 -10.98
CA MET A 159 10.22 -9.66 -10.75
C MET A 159 9.88 -10.48 -11.98
N ARG A 160 9.79 -9.88 -13.18
CA ARG A 160 9.57 -10.65 -14.43
C ARG A 160 10.66 -11.70 -14.63
N PHE A 161 11.94 -11.34 -14.45
CA PHE A 161 13.05 -12.28 -14.59
C PHE A 161 13.06 -13.35 -13.49
N PHE A 162 12.76 -12.98 -12.24
CA PHE A 162 12.60 -13.91 -11.13
C PHE A 162 11.49 -14.95 -11.40
N VAL A 163 10.30 -14.50 -11.83
CA VAL A 163 9.17 -15.37 -12.15
C VAL A 163 9.53 -16.36 -13.27
N THR A 164 10.29 -15.92 -14.28
CA THR A 164 10.83 -16.82 -15.32
C THR A 164 11.73 -17.92 -14.74
N LEU A 165 12.65 -17.57 -13.82
CA LEU A 165 13.53 -18.55 -13.17
C LEU A 165 12.78 -19.53 -12.25
N ALA A 166 11.75 -19.06 -11.54
CA ALA A 166 10.90 -19.87 -10.67
C ALA A 166 10.05 -20.87 -11.47
N HIS A 167 9.48 -20.46 -12.61
CA HIS A 167 8.79 -21.37 -13.54
C HIS A 167 9.73 -22.44 -14.09
N MET A 168 10.99 -22.09 -14.42
CA MET A 168 12.05 -23.05 -14.77
C MET A 168 12.49 -23.95 -13.59
N GLY A 169 11.97 -23.72 -12.38
CA GLY A 169 12.17 -24.58 -11.20
C GLY A 169 10.95 -25.45 -10.84
N ASN A 170 9.82 -25.29 -11.54
CA ASN A 170 8.49 -25.75 -11.09
C ASN A 170 8.07 -25.20 -9.71
N GLU A 171 8.70 -24.14 -9.22
CA GLU A 171 8.32 -23.51 -7.95
C GLU A 171 6.98 -22.77 -8.11
N ARG A 172 6.07 -23.00 -7.16
CA ARG A 172 4.73 -22.37 -7.14
C ARG A 172 4.63 -21.49 -5.91
N ILE A 173 4.27 -20.23 -6.12
CA ILE A 173 4.04 -19.25 -5.06
C ILE A 173 2.53 -19.01 -4.97
N ALA A 174 1.96 -19.19 -3.78
CA ALA A 174 0.58 -18.84 -3.48
C ALA A 174 0.33 -17.34 -3.70
N ILE A 175 -0.78 -17.01 -4.36
CA ILE A 175 -1.34 -15.66 -4.35
C ILE A 175 -2.08 -15.49 -3.01
N VAL A 176 -1.73 -14.45 -2.25
CA VAL A 176 -2.31 -14.19 -0.93
C VAL A 176 -3.58 -13.32 -1.11
N PRO A 177 -4.77 -13.79 -0.69
CA PRO A 177 -6.00 -13.02 -0.85
C PRO A 177 -5.95 -11.68 -0.13
N HIS A 178 -6.48 -10.62 -0.75
CA HIS A 178 -6.47 -9.24 -0.22
C HIS A 178 -7.20 -9.11 1.12
N LEU A 179 -8.27 -9.90 1.31
CA LEU A 179 -9.06 -9.95 2.54
C LEU A 179 -8.61 -11.03 3.53
N GLY A 180 -7.46 -11.69 3.30
CA GLY A 180 -6.99 -12.83 4.08
C GLY A 180 -7.67 -14.16 3.72
N TYR A 181 -7.25 -15.25 4.37
CA TYR A 181 -7.74 -16.61 4.08
C TYR A 181 -9.11 -16.92 4.69
N GLU A 182 -9.52 -16.16 5.71
CA GLU A 182 -10.76 -16.34 6.45
C GLU A 182 -11.95 -15.74 5.66
N LYS A 183 -12.64 -16.60 4.90
CA LYS A 183 -13.68 -16.19 3.94
C LYS A 183 -14.94 -15.68 4.63
N ARG A 184 -15.29 -14.42 4.35
CA ARG A 184 -16.64 -13.79 4.48
C ARG A 184 -17.29 -13.72 5.87
N GLY A 185 -16.80 -14.42 6.89
CA GLY A 185 -17.28 -14.33 8.28
C GLY A 185 -16.73 -13.13 9.07
N LYS A 186 -16.55 -11.96 8.45
CA LYS A 186 -15.97 -10.78 9.12
C LYS A 186 -17.03 -9.95 9.84
N GLN A 187 -17.47 -10.42 11.01
CA GLN A 187 -18.07 -9.54 12.02
C GLN A 187 -17.07 -8.39 12.30
N SER A 188 -17.55 -7.15 12.30
CA SER A 188 -16.66 -5.97 12.34
C SER A 188 -15.98 -5.81 13.70
N THR A 189 -14.80 -5.19 13.74
CA THR A 189 -14.07 -4.95 15.01
C THR A 189 -14.89 -4.12 16.00
N ILE A 190 -15.71 -3.18 15.51
CA ILE A 190 -16.62 -2.37 16.34
C ILE A 190 -17.76 -3.23 16.91
N ALA A 191 -18.38 -4.10 16.10
CA ALA A 191 -19.42 -5.02 16.56
C ALA A 191 -18.91 -6.02 17.61
N ARG A 192 -17.73 -6.60 17.35
CA ARG A 192 -17.14 -7.63 18.21
C ARG A 192 -16.63 -7.08 19.55
N LYS A 193 -16.24 -5.79 19.60
CA LYS A 193 -16.00 -5.08 20.86
C LYS A 193 -17.29 -4.68 21.57
N TYR A 194 -18.34 -4.29 20.84
CA TYR A 194 -19.66 -3.99 21.41
C TYR A 194 -20.26 -5.20 22.11
N LEU A 195 -20.23 -6.38 21.49
CA LEU A 195 -20.76 -7.61 22.09
C LEU A 195 -20.02 -8.02 23.37
N LYS A 196 -18.74 -7.67 23.52
CA LYS A 196 -18.00 -7.84 24.79
C LYS A 196 -18.44 -6.84 25.85
N TRP A 197 -18.60 -5.56 25.47
CA TRP A 197 -19.14 -4.55 26.38
C TRP A 197 -20.51 -4.94 26.93
N ARG A 198 -21.44 -5.34 26.03
CA ARG A 198 -22.77 -5.84 26.41
C ARG A 198 -22.70 -7.12 27.25
N ALA A 199 -21.73 -8.00 27.00
CA ALA A 199 -21.54 -9.20 27.83
C ALA A 199 -21.17 -8.84 29.28
N GLU A 200 -20.18 -7.97 29.47
CA GLU A 200 -19.75 -7.51 30.81
C GLU A 200 -20.80 -6.65 31.51
N GLU A 201 -21.61 -5.90 30.76
CA GLU A 201 -22.73 -5.10 31.25
C GLU A 201 -23.90 -5.98 31.73
N GLU A 202 -24.35 -6.94 30.91
CA GLU A 202 -25.47 -7.84 31.22
C GLU A 202 -25.10 -8.90 32.28
N GLU A 203 -23.85 -9.36 32.33
CA GLU A 203 -23.36 -10.23 33.41
C GLU A 203 -23.29 -9.48 34.75
N ARG A 204 -22.88 -8.20 34.73
CA ARG A 204 -22.81 -7.33 35.92
C ARG A 204 -24.19 -6.98 36.48
N GLU A 205 -25.15 -6.66 35.61
CA GLU A 205 -26.43 -6.06 36.01
C GLU A 205 -27.55 -7.09 36.15
N ASN A 206 -27.59 -8.08 35.25
CA ASN A 206 -28.66 -9.08 35.18
C ASN A 206 -28.17 -10.51 35.48
N GLY A 207 -26.86 -10.76 35.53
CA GLY A 207 -26.28 -12.09 35.74
C GLY A 207 -26.40 -13.03 34.53
N TYR A 208 -26.81 -12.52 33.36
CA TYR A 208 -27.01 -13.32 32.16
C TYR A 208 -25.74 -13.44 31.31
N THR A 209 -25.51 -14.61 30.69
CA THR A 209 -24.35 -14.84 29.82
C THR A 209 -24.68 -14.52 28.36
N LEU A 210 -23.90 -13.61 27.75
CA LEU A 210 -23.96 -13.33 26.32
C LEU A 210 -23.03 -14.26 25.53
N ARG A 211 -23.61 -15.06 24.63
CA ARG A 211 -22.89 -15.92 23.68
C ARG A 211 -22.71 -15.20 22.34
N HIS A 212 -21.45 -15.07 21.89
CA HIS A 212 -21.06 -14.41 20.63
C HIS A 212 -19.90 -15.18 19.95
N VAL A 213 -19.38 -14.66 18.83
CA VAL A 213 -18.32 -15.31 18.02
C VAL A 213 -17.03 -15.67 18.77
N GLU A 214 -16.78 -15.04 19.92
CA GLU A 214 -15.62 -15.33 20.78
C GLU A 214 -15.94 -16.21 22.01
N SER A 215 -17.20 -16.54 22.27
CA SER A 215 -17.58 -17.44 23.36
C SER A 215 -17.19 -18.89 23.09
N PRO A 216 -17.05 -19.75 24.11
CA PRO A 216 -16.90 -21.19 23.91
C PRO A 216 -18.03 -21.76 23.05
N GLY A 217 -17.69 -22.41 21.93
CA GLY A 217 -18.66 -22.88 20.93
C GLY A 217 -19.12 -21.84 19.90
N GLY A 218 -18.59 -20.61 19.93
CA GLY A 218 -18.82 -19.55 18.96
C GLY A 218 -20.26 -19.03 18.90
N GLU A 219 -20.59 -18.35 17.80
CA GLU A 219 -21.92 -17.82 17.49
C GLU A 219 -23.04 -18.85 17.75
N TYR A 220 -24.19 -18.37 18.26
CA TYR A 220 -25.37 -19.22 18.35
C TYR A 220 -25.93 -19.49 16.95
N LYS A 221 -26.16 -20.76 16.61
CA LYS A 221 -26.68 -21.16 15.30
C LYS A 221 -28.15 -21.50 15.38
N PHE A 222 -28.98 -20.62 14.80
CA PHE A 222 -30.41 -20.80 14.67
C PHE A 222 -30.77 -21.21 13.23
N GLY A 223 -31.00 -22.51 13.02
CA GLY A 223 -31.29 -23.07 11.70
C GLY A 223 -30.17 -22.79 10.68
N ASN A 224 -30.46 -21.98 9.67
CA ASN A 224 -29.50 -21.56 8.64
C ASN A 224 -28.77 -20.23 8.96
N TYR A 225 -29.01 -19.63 10.13
CA TYR A 225 -28.42 -18.36 10.54
C TYR A 225 -27.46 -18.55 11.72
N SER A 226 -26.34 -17.84 11.71
CA SER A 226 -25.68 -17.40 12.95
C SER A 226 -26.40 -16.17 13.50
N LEU A 227 -26.37 -16.01 14.83
CA LEU A 227 -26.65 -14.76 15.54
C LEU A 227 -25.32 -14.10 15.93
N ASP A 228 -25.22 -12.77 15.80
CA ASP A 228 -24.02 -12.03 16.22
C ASP A 228 -23.77 -12.17 17.74
N GLY A 229 -24.84 -12.01 18.53
CA GLY A 229 -24.91 -12.30 19.96
C GLY A 229 -26.25 -12.95 20.37
N MET A 230 -26.25 -13.71 21.46
CA MET A 230 -27.43 -14.35 22.04
C MET A 230 -27.31 -14.38 23.56
N ILE A 231 -28.29 -13.84 24.29
CA ILE A 231 -28.38 -13.88 25.75
C ILE A 231 -29.48 -14.85 26.15
N GLU A 232 -29.12 -15.86 26.94
CA GLU A 232 -30.08 -16.78 27.56
C GLU A 232 -30.67 -16.13 28.81
N ARG A 233 -31.99 -15.93 28.82
CA ARG A 233 -32.73 -15.21 29.88
C ARG A 233 -33.66 -16.18 30.60
N ALA A 234 -33.28 -16.59 31.81
CA ALA A 234 -34.05 -17.56 32.60
C ALA A 234 -35.44 -17.04 33.02
N ASP A 235 -35.60 -15.72 33.13
CA ASP A 235 -36.78 -15.06 33.69
C ASP A 235 -37.73 -14.46 32.61
N ALA A 236 -37.55 -14.83 31.34
CA ALA A 236 -38.31 -14.28 30.21
C ALA A 236 -38.82 -15.38 29.27
N ASP A 237 -39.98 -15.17 28.63
CA ASP A 237 -40.56 -16.09 27.64
C ASP A 237 -39.67 -16.32 26.40
N LYS A 238 -38.65 -15.47 26.19
CA LYS A 238 -37.72 -15.52 25.06
C LYS A 238 -36.30 -15.08 25.44
N ASN A 239 -35.33 -15.79 24.87
CA ASN A 239 -33.93 -15.37 24.82
C ASN A 239 -33.77 -14.17 23.88
N LEU A 240 -32.78 -13.31 24.15
CA LEU A 240 -32.50 -12.13 23.31
C LEU A 240 -31.41 -12.44 22.27
N ALA A 241 -31.71 -12.21 20.99
CA ALA A 241 -30.72 -12.13 19.93
C ALA A 241 -30.27 -10.67 19.74
N ILE A 242 -28.96 -10.44 19.63
CA ILE A 242 -28.37 -9.13 19.34
C ILE A 242 -27.71 -9.20 17.96
N GLU A 243 -28.04 -8.25 17.09
CA GLU A 243 -27.60 -8.19 15.69
C GLU A 243 -26.92 -6.84 15.41
N VAL A 244 -25.66 -6.85 14.96
CA VAL A 244 -24.81 -5.64 14.95
C VAL A 244 -24.49 -5.18 13.54
N ASN A 245 -25.46 -4.48 12.96
CA ASN A 245 -25.49 -4.12 11.56
C ASN A 245 -24.49 -3.00 11.18
N GLY A 246 -23.46 -3.38 10.42
CA GLY A 246 -22.61 -2.44 9.67
C GLY A 246 -23.45 -1.57 8.72
N CYS A 247 -23.33 -0.25 8.80
CA CYS A 247 -24.30 0.68 8.21
C CYS A 247 -24.32 0.64 6.67
N TYR A 248 -23.15 0.48 6.06
CA TYR A 248 -22.98 0.30 4.61
C TYR A 248 -23.36 -1.12 4.13
N TRP A 249 -23.37 -2.12 5.01
CA TRP A 249 -23.67 -3.52 4.62
C TRP A 249 -25.15 -3.89 4.76
N HIS A 250 -25.83 -3.24 5.70
CA HIS A 250 -27.22 -3.51 6.07
C HIS A 250 -28.16 -2.32 5.77
N ALA A 251 -27.66 -1.32 5.04
CA ALA A 251 -28.43 -0.16 4.59
C ALA A 251 -29.16 0.60 5.71
N CYS A 252 -28.40 1.04 6.72
CA CYS A 252 -28.95 1.70 7.93
C CYS A 252 -29.97 2.79 7.60
N PRO A 253 -31.22 2.75 8.12
CA PRO A 253 -32.25 3.76 7.87
C PRO A 253 -31.82 5.20 8.19
N HIS A 254 -30.84 5.40 9.07
CA HIS A 254 -30.31 6.73 9.43
C HIS A 254 -29.24 7.24 8.43
N CYS A 255 -28.36 6.37 7.94
CA CYS A 255 -27.28 6.75 7.01
C CYS A 255 -27.68 6.61 5.54
N PHE A 256 -28.63 5.72 5.24
CA PHE A 256 -29.16 5.38 3.92
C PHE A 256 -30.71 5.36 3.97
N PRO A 257 -31.36 6.50 4.27
CA PRO A 257 -32.81 6.60 4.40
C PRO A 257 -33.52 6.30 3.07
N GLU A 258 -32.96 6.75 1.96
CA GLU A 258 -33.52 6.53 0.63
C GLU A 258 -33.37 5.07 0.19
N ASP A 259 -34.47 4.43 -0.19
CA ASP A 259 -34.52 3.02 -0.63
C ASP A 259 -33.67 2.71 -1.87
N ASP A 260 -33.34 3.72 -2.67
CA ASP A 260 -32.59 3.58 -3.93
C ASP A 260 -31.09 3.84 -3.78
N ALA A 261 -30.62 4.28 -2.62
CA ALA A 261 -29.20 4.41 -2.34
C ALA A 261 -28.48 3.07 -2.52
N ILE A 262 -27.44 3.01 -3.37
CA ILE A 262 -26.63 1.81 -3.52
C ILE A 262 -25.66 1.68 -2.35
N VAL A 263 -25.58 0.47 -1.80
CA VAL A 263 -24.77 0.15 -0.61
C VAL A 263 -23.90 -1.09 -0.87
N GLY A 264 -23.36 -1.72 0.18
CA GLY A 264 -22.46 -2.87 0.11
C GLY A 264 -22.99 -4.01 -0.76
N GLY A 265 -22.11 -4.57 -1.60
CA GLY A 265 -22.46 -5.63 -2.55
C GLY A 265 -23.14 -5.20 -3.85
N GLY A 266 -23.47 -3.91 -4.04
CA GLY A 266 -24.14 -3.40 -5.25
C GLY A 266 -25.66 -3.59 -5.25
N GLU A 267 -26.27 -3.74 -4.07
CA GLU A 267 -27.73 -3.78 -3.91
C GLU A 267 -28.27 -2.41 -3.46
N THR A 268 -29.51 -2.09 -3.85
CA THR A 268 -30.23 -0.91 -3.34
C THR A 268 -30.59 -1.08 -1.87
N ALA A 269 -30.52 0.00 -1.09
CA ALA A 269 -30.81 0.03 0.34
C ALA A 269 -32.15 -0.63 0.72
N GLY A 270 -33.22 -0.40 -0.04
CA GLY A 270 -34.52 -1.01 0.18
C GLY A 270 -34.55 -2.53 -0.07
N ALA A 271 -33.72 -3.04 -0.99
CA ALA A 271 -33.58 -4.48 -1.24
C ALA A 271 -32.83 -5.17 -0.10
N ILE A 272 -31.73 -4.56 0.38
CA ILE A 272 -31.00 -5.03 1.57
C ILE A 272 -31.92 -5.00 2.80
N ARG A 273 -32.60 -3.90 3.08
CA ARG A 273 -33.55 -3.82 4.21
C ARG A 273 -34.65 -4.88 4.11
N ALA A 274 -35.21 -5.14 2.92
CA ALA A 274 -36.22 -6.19 2.71
C ALA A 274 -35.67 -7.64 2.71
N ARG A 275 -34.36 -7.83 2.57
CA ARG A 275 -33.66 -9.12 2.74
C ARG A 275 -33.38 -9.36 4.23
N ASP A 276 -32.85 -8.36 4.91
CA ASP A 276 -32.42 -8.46 6.30
C ASP A 276 -33.62 -8.50 7.24
N GLU A 277 -34.70 -7.76 6.94
CA GLU A 277 -35.99 -7.86 7.64
C GLU A 277 -36.63 -9.27 7.52
N LYS A 278 -36.34 -10.05 6.47
CA LYS A 278 -36.76 -11.47 6.42
C LYS A 278 -35.94 -12.36 7.37
N ARG A 279 -34.65 -12.06 7.55
CA ARG A 279 -33.79 -12.73 8.55
C ARG A 279 -34.25 -12.36 9.97
N THR A 280 -34.42 -11.07 10.26
CA THR A 280 -34.98 -10.59 11.54
C THR A 280 -36.33 -11.23 11.85
N ARG A 281 -37.28 -11.26 10.90
CA ARG A 281 -38.60 -11.90 11.08
C ARG A 281 -38.57 -13.43 11.16
N ALA A 282 -37.45 -14.08 10.83
CA ALA A 282 -37.25 -15.50 11.09
C ALA A 282 -36.75 -15.70 12.54
N ILE A 283 -35.74 -14.93 12.96
CA ILE A 283 -35.14 -14.98 14.30
C ILE A 283 -36.18 -14.59 15.37
N ALA A 284 -36.94 -13.51 15.14
CA ALA A 284 -37.95 -12.97 16.05
C ALA A 284 -39.13 -13.92 16.36
N ARG A 285 -39.21 -15.09 15.71
CA ARG A 285 -40.18 -16.14 16.05
C ARG A 285 -39.85 -16.78 17.39
N GLU A 286 -38.58 -17.10 17.62
CA GLU A 286 -38.11 -17.82 18.81
C GLU A 286 -37.39 -16.87 19.79
N PHE A 287 -36.75 -15.81 19.30
CA PHE A 287 -36.01 -14.84 20.11
C PHE A 287 -36.73 -13.48 20.17
N GLU A 288 -36.39 -12.66 21.17
CA GLU A 288 -36.44 -11.20 21.04
C GLU A 288 -35.26 -10.74 20.16
N VAL A 289 -35.33 -9.59 19.47
CA VAL A 289 -34.23 -9.15 18.58
C VAL A 289 -33.89 -7.68 18.77
N GLU A 290 -32.71 -7.40 19.31
CA GLU A 290 -32.07 -6.08 19.36
C GLU A 290 -31.23 -5.89 18.08
N ILE A 291 -31.42 -4.78 17.36
CA ILE A 291 -30.60 -4.42 16.19
C ILE A 291 -29.83 -3.14 16.48
N VAL A 292 -28.50 -3.24 16.51
CA VAL A 292 -27.61 -2.15 16.87
C VAL A 292 -26.77 -1.75 15.67
N TRP A 293 -26.87 -0.50 15.25
CA TRP A 293 -26.23 -0.01 14.04
C TRP A 293 -24.85 0.59 14.35
N GLU A 294 -23.89 0.37 13.45
CA GLU A 294 -22.54 0.95 13.51
C GLU A 294 -22.51 2.47 13.76
N CYS A 295 -23.47 3.24 13.23
CA CYS A 295 -23.61 4.69 13.48
C CYS A 295 -24.33 5.06 14.80
N GLN A 296 -24.89 4.09 15.52
CA GLN A 296 -25.26 4.25 16.92
C GLN A 296 -24.02 3.99 17.79
N LEU A 297 -23.31 2.89 17.54
CA LEU A 297 -22.06 2.56 18.25
C LEU A 297 -21.03 3.69 18.19
N HIS A 298 -20.84 4.31 17.01
CA HIS A 298 -19.94 5.46 16.89
C HIS A 298 -20.35 6.67 17.75
N ARG A 299 -21.66 6.92 17.93
CA ARG A 299 -22.14 7.98 18.83
C ARG A 299 -22.03 7.59 20.29
N MET A 300 -22.32 6.34 20.65
CA MET A 300 -22.10 5.83 22.00
C MET A 300 -20.61 5.95 22.40
N LEU A 301 -19.66 5.78 21.47
CA LEU A 301 -18.22 5.99 21.67
C LEU A 301 -17.77 7.48 21.68
N GLU A 302 -18.67 8.40 21.35
CA GLU A 302 -18.50 9.86 21.50
C GLU A 302 -19.15 10.34 22.81
N ASP A 303 -20.32 9.79 23.17
CA ASP A 303 -21.15 10.18 24.32
C ASP A 303 -20.76 9.47 25.64
N ASP A 304 -20.26 8.23 25.61
CA ASP A 304 -19.85 7.44 26.78
C ASP A 304 -18.32 7.24 26.86
N PRO A 305 -17.62 7.94 27.77
CA PRO A 305 -16.19 7.76 28.01
C PRO A 305 -15.80 6.38 28.56
N ALA A 306 -16.68 5.67 29.26
CA ALA A 306 -16.42 4.36 29.83
C ALA A 306 -16.47 3.27 28.76
N MET A 307 -17.53 3.24 27.93
CA MET A 307 -17.58 2.38 26.74
C MET A 307 -16.39 2.68 25.80
N LYS A 308 -16.04 3.94 25.60
CA LYS A 308 -14.86 4.32 24.81
C LYS A 308 -13.56 3.79 25.42
N ALA A 309 -13.34 3.99 26.72
CA ALA A 309 -12.17 3.49 27.42
C ALA A 309 -12.11 1.96 27.40
N PHE A 310 -13.25 1.27 27.45
CA PHE A 310 -13.31 -0.18 27.22
C PHE A 310 -12.82 -0.51 25.81
N PHE A 311 -13.43 0.08 24.77
CA PHE A 311 -13.08 -0.18 23.37
C PHE A 311 -11.60 0.10 23.05
N ASP A 312 -11.00 1.15 23.60
CA ASP A 312 -9.58 1.46 23.42
C ASP A 312 -8.66 0.47 24.16
N ASN A 313 -9.13 -0.16 25.24
CA ASN A 313 -8.39 -1.17 25.98
C ASN A 313 -8.67 -2.61 25.54
N THR A 314 -9.83 -2.93 24.93
CA THR A 314 -10.15 -4.30 24.47
C THR A 314 -9.12 -4.74 23.40
N PRO A 315 -8.34 -5.81 23.63
CA PRO A 315 -7.39 -6.27 22.64
C PRO A 315 -8.09 -6.78 21.37
N ASP A 316 -7.53 -6.54 20.19
CA ASP A 316 -8.08 -7.13 18.98
C ASP A 316 -7.69 -8.62 18.88
N SER A 317 -8.70 -9.43 18.65
CA SER A 317 -8.67 -10.90 18.58
C SER A 317 -9.30 -11.41 17.27
N GLY A 318 -9.58 -10.52 16.32
CA GLY A 318 -10.19 -10.87 15.04
C GLY A 318 -9.21 -11.59 14.10
N PRO A 319 -9.64 -11.84 12.84
CA PRO A 319 -8.85 -12.50 11.80
C PRO A 319 -7.38 -12.06 11.66
N ILE A 320 -6.55 -12.91 11.03
CA ILE A 320 -5.16 -12.56 10.71
C ILE A 320 -5.11 -11.60 9.50
N GLU A 321 -4.76 -10.34 9.78
CA GLU A 321 -4.40 -9.36 8.77
C GLU A 321 -2.87 -9.32 8.58
N PHE A 322 -2.38 -9.83 7.45
CA PHE A 322 -0.93 -9.98 7.20
C PHE A 322 -0.13 -8.66 7.21
N HIS A 323 -0.79 -7.53 6.97
CA HIS A 323 -0.16 -6.21 7.00
C HIS A 323 0.22 -5.75 8.42
N ASP A 324 -0.37 -6.33 9.46
CA ASP A 324 -0.01 -6.05 10.85
C ASP A 324 1.36 -6.63 11.19
N ALA A 325 1.64 -7.87 10.77
CA ALA A 325 2.94 -8.52 10.88
C ALA A 325 4.03 -7.91 9.98
N PHE A 326 3.66 -7.09 8.98
CA PHE A 326 4.63 -6.53 8.03
C PHE A 326 5.30 -5.26 8.58
N PHE A 327 6.42 -5.42 9.29
CA PHE A 327 7.27 -4.33 9.79
C PHE A 327 8.53 -4.10 8.94
N GLY A 328 9.14 -2.91 9.06
CA GLY A 328 10.45 -2.61 8.47
C GLY A 328 11.62 -3.11 9.33
N GLY A 329 12.81 -2.52 9.12
CA GLY A 329 13.96 -2.68 10.01
C GLY A 329 13.83 -1.93 11.34
N ARG A 330 14.64 -2.31 12.33
CA ARG A 330 14.82 -1.56 13.59
C ARG A 330 15.72 -0.35 13.32
N THR A 331 15.32 0.84 13.77
CA THR A 331 16.14 2.05 13.70
C THR A 331 15.92 2.92 14.93
N GLY A 332 17.01 3.31 15.59
CA GLY A 332 17.02 4.26 16.70
C GLY A 332 18.39 4.33 17.41
N PRO A 333 18.64 5.38 18.21
CA PRO A 333 19.72 5.38 19.20
C PRO A 333 19.29 4.62 20.47
N GLU A 334 20.26 3.96 21.10
CA GLU A 334 20.21 3.50 22.49
C GLU A 334 21.09 4.42 23.38
N TRP A 335 22.06 5.13 22.79
CA TRP A 335 22.78 6.25 23.40
C TRP A 335 22.87 7.46 22.46
N LEU A 336 22.79 8.67 23.02
CA LEU A 336 22.86 9.95 22.30
C LEU A 336 24.28 10.46 22.06
N GLY A 337 25.27 9.97 22.79
CA GLY A 337 26.68 10.34 22.59
C GLY A 337 27.67 9.32 23.16
N ALA A 338 28.86 9.27 22.57
CA ALA A 338 30.01 8.50 23.05
C ALA A 338 31.31 9.20 22.62
N SER A 339 32.34 9.18 23.48
CA SER A 339 33.60 9.89 23.28
C SER A 339 34.79 9.09 23.77
N VAL A 340 35.72 8.82 22.85
CA VAL A 340 37.04 8.23 23.10
C VAL A 340 38.06 9.31 23.51
N VAL A 341 37.73 10.59 23.31
CA VAL A 341 38.54 11.71 23.84
C VAL A 341 38.39 11.80 25.36
N ASP A 342 37.15 11.69 25.84
CA ASP A 342 36.83 11.73 27.27
C ASP A 342 37.05 10.37 27.98
N ASN A 343 37.10 9.26 27.22
CA ASN A 343 37.30 7.89 27.72
C ASN A 343 38.34 7.14 26.83
N PRO A 344 39.65 7.44 26.95
CA PRO A 344 40.68 6.92 26.03
C PRO A 344 40.86 5.41 26.04
N GLU A 345 40.36 4.72 27.06
CA GLU A 345 40.36 3.27 27.18
C GLU A 345 39.26 2.60 26.32
N ARG A 346 38.28 3.36 25.82
CA ARG A 346 37.19 2.85 24.96
C ARG A 346 37.52 3.00 23.47
N THR A 347 36.85 2.17 22.66
CA THR A 347 36.88 2.18 21.21
C THR A 347 35.44 2.19 20.68
N ILE A 348 35.16 2.99 19.66
CA ILE A 348 33.88 3.03 18.94
C ILE A 348 34.05 2.33 17.59
N LYS A 349 33.08 1.49 17.19
CA LYS A 349 33.02 0.86 15.87
C LYS A 349 31.63 0.94 15.25
N ILE A 350 31.60 0.98 13.91
CA ILE A 350 30.39 1.07 13.09
C ILE A 350 30.48 -0.03 12.05
N LYS A 351 29.51 -0.95 12.04
CA LYS A 351 29.54 -2.13 11.16
C LYS A 351 28.23 -2.28 10.40
N ASP A 352 28.34 -2.55 9.10
CA ASP A 352 27.22 -2.81 8.20
C ASP A 352 27.20 -4.30 7.81
N PHE A 353 26.01 -4.88 7.71
CA PHE A 353 25.87 -6.23 7.16
C PHE A 353 26.13 -6.27 5.65
N ASN A 354 26.91 -7.26 5.20
CA ASN A 354 27.13 -7.56 3.79
C ASN A 354 25.84 -8.01 3.09
N SER A 355 25.04 -7.04 2.62
CA SER A 355 23.78 -7.27 1.89
C SER A 355 22.74 -8.05 2.73
N LEU A 356 22.30 -7.48 3.86
CA LEU A 356 21.41 -8.12 4.85
C LEU A 356 20.21 -8.87 4.22
N TYR A 357 19.33 -8.17 3.49
CA TYR A 357 18.14 -8.79 2.88
C TYR A 357 18.49 -9.90 1.87
N PRO A 358 19.39 -9.70 0.88
CA PRO A 358 19.92 -10.79 0.07
C PRO A 358 20.45 -11.99 0.88
N SER A 359 21.15 -11.78 2.01
CA SER A 359 21.61 -12.89 2.86
C SER A 359 20.45 -13.70 3.44
N ARG A 360 19.39 -13.05 3.94
CA ARG A 360 18.23 -13.76 4.51
C ARG A 360 17.46 -14.51 3.42
N ASN A 361 17.36 -13.93 2.23
CA ASN A 361 16.76 -14.59 1.09
C ASN A 361 17.62 -15.79 0.58
N MET A 362 18.92 -15.87 0.92
CA MET A 362 19.84 -16.95 0.55
C MET A 362 19.97 -18.08 1.61
N TYR A 363 19.44 -17.87 2.81
CA TYR A 363 19.66 -18.78 3.95
C TYR A 363 18.40 -19.07 4.80
N THR A 364 17.26 -18.43 4.53
CA THR A 364 15.99 -18.64 5.25
C THR A 364 14.99 -19.44 4.40
N LYS A 365 14.26 -20.37 5.04
CA LYS A 365 13.14 -21.14 4.46
C LYS A 365 11.90 -20.25 4.33
N TYR A 366 11.25 -20.21 3.17
CA TYR A 366 10.08 -19.37 2.88
C TYR A 366 8.80 -20.21 2.74
N PRO A 367 7.65 -19.76 3.30
CA PRO A 367 6.36 -20.34 2.98
C PRO A 367 5.94 -19.93 1.56
N VAL A 368 5.59 -20.91 0.74
CA VAL A 368 5.18 -20.75 -0.66
C VAL A 368 3.80 -21.35 -0.96
N GLY A 369 3.32 -22.28 -0.14
CA GLY A 369 1.97 -22.86 -0.22
C GLY A 369 0.87 -21.95 0.33
N HIS A 370 -0.35 -22.48 0.44
CA HIS A 370 -1.46 -21.81 1.15
C HIS A 370 -1.54 -22.34 2.59
N PRO A 371 -1.70 -21.49 3.62
CA PRO A 371 -1.80 -21.93 5.01
C PRO A 371 -3.16 -22.57 5.30
N VAL A 372 -3.18 -23.39 6.35
CA VAL A 372 -4.40 -23.76 7.09
C VAL A 372 -4.66 -22.68 8.14
N SER A 373 -5.83 -22.03 8.06
CA SER A 373 -6.30 -21.08 9.08
C SER A 373 -6.96 -21.83 10.24
N LEU A 374 -6.50 -21.54 11.47
CA LEU A 374 -6.97 -22.15 12.72
C LEU A 374 -7.46 -21.05 13.66
N ASN A 375 -8.70 -21.16 14.12
CA ASN A 375 -9.23 -20.34 15.22
C ASN A 375 -9.02 -21.11 16.53
N PHE A 376 -8.53 -20.42 17.55
CA PHE A 376 -8.34 -20.96 18.89
C PHE A 376 -9.12 -20.17 19.95
N ASN A 377 -9.00 -18.83 19.91
CA ASN A 377 -9.49 -17.88 20.91
C ASN A 377 -9.50 -18.38 22.37
N LYS A 378 -8.38 -18.94 22.81
CA LYS A 378 -8.22 -19.58 24.12
C LYS A 378 -7.05 -18.99 24.89
N ASP A 379 -7.15 -19.00 26.21
CA ASP A 379 -6.04 -18.62 27.07
C ASP A 379 -4.95 -19.70 27.05
N VAL A 380 -3.70 -19.27 27.11
CA VAL A 380 -2.49 -20.11 27.04
C VAL A 380 -1.43 -19.58 28.01
N ASN A 381 -0.33 -20.31 28.19
CA ASN A 381 0.75 -19.90 29.09
C ASN A 381 2.11 -20.20 28.45
N TRP A 382 2.32 -19.73 27.21
CA TRP A 382 3.56 -19.99 26.47
C TRP A 382 4.69 -19.12 27.02
N ARG A 383 5.82 -19.76 27.36
CA ARG A 383 7.02 -19.15 27.95
C ARG A 383 8.32 -19.60 27.28
N LYS A 384 8.30 -20.70 26.51
CA LYS A 384 9.43 -21.23 25.73
C LYS A 384 8.99 -21.60 24.31
N PRO A 385 9.91 -21.62 23.31
CA PRO A 385 9.59 -21.98 21.92
C PRO A 385 8.79 -23.28 21.74
N SER A 386 9.04 -24.30 22.56
CA SER A 386 8.33 -25.59 22.48
C SER A 386 6.90 -25.57 23.04
N ASP A 387 6.40 -24.42 23.53
CA ASP A 387 4.98 -24.24 23.87
C ASP A 387 4.15 -23.81 22.65
N ILE A 388 4.76 -23.43 21.51
CA ILE A 388 4.07 -22.90 20.32
C ILE A 388 3.40 -24.04 19.53
N VAL A 389 2.36 -24.65 20.12
CA VAL A 389 1.65 -25.84 19.62
C VAL A 389 0.14 -25.66 19.57
N GLY A 390 -0.53 -26.42 18.70
CA GLY A 390 -1.99 -26.51 18.59
C GLY A 390 -2.64 -27.41 19.64
N ASP A 391 -3.96 -27.59 19.57
CA ASP A 391 -4.71 -28.57 20.38
C ASP A 391 -4.41 -30.02 20.00
N ASP A 392 -3.88 -30.23 18.80
CA ASP A 392 -3.29 -31.49 18.33
C ASP A 392 -1.88 -31.75 18.89
N GLY A 393 -1.28 -30.77 19.60
CA GLY A 393 0.10 -30.83 20.07
C GLY A 393 1.15 -30.56 18.99
N GLU A 394 0.72 -30.30 17.74
CA GLU A 394 1.61 -30.08 16.60
C GLU A 394 2.15 -28.62 16.60
N PRO A 395 3.40 -28.39 16.17
CA PRO A 395 3.98 -27.04 16.09
C PRO A 395 3.21 -26.10 15.15
N LEU A 396 2.98 -24.86 15.60
CA LEU A 396 2.29 -23.83 14.81
C LEU A 396 3.27 -23.06 13.89
N GLU A 397 3.93 -23.77 12.97
CA GLU A 397 4.82 -23.19 11.95
C GLU A 397 4.06 -22.27 10.98
N GLY A 398 3.96 -20.98 11.32
CA GLY A 398 3.38 -19.98 10.44
C GLY A 398 3.32 -18.57 11.00
N ILE A 399 2.17 -17.92 10.81
CA ILE A 399 1.85 -16.57 11.32
C ILE A 399 0.76 -16.71 12.38
N ILE A 400 1.00 -16.15 13.56
CA ILE A 400 0.18 -16.31 14.75
C ILE A 400 -0.35 -14.94 15.17
N LYS A 401 -1.61 -14.88 15.61
CA LYS A 401 -2.20 -13.72 16.27
C LYS A 401 -2.54 -14.06 17.71
N CYS A 402 -1.94 -13.33 18.64
CA CYS A 402 -1.96 -13.65 20.07
C CYS A 402 -1.81 -12.38 20.93
N PHE A 403 -2.20 -12.46 22.20
CA PHE A 403 -1.88 -11.45 23.20
C PHE A 403 -0.54 -11.78 23.85
N VAL A 404 0.43 -10.87 23.71
CA VAL A 404 1.77 -11.04 24.25
C VAL A 404 2.06 -10.01 25.34
N VAL A 405 2.68 -10.48 26.42
CA VAL A 405 3.13 -9.69 27.56
C VAL A 405 4.67 -9.66 27.52
N PRO A 406 5.30 -8.49 27.31
CA PRO A 406 6.74 -8.34 27.44
C PRO A 406 7.19 -8.55 28.90
N PRO A 407 8.41 -9.03 29.16
CA PRO A 407 8.95 -9.07 30.52
C PRO A 407 9.21 -7.66 31.05
N ARG A 408 9.36 -7.49 32.37
CA ARG A 408 9.71 -6.18 32.98
C ARG A 408 11.19 -5.82 32.74
N HIS A 409 12.03 -6.83 32.53
CA HIS A 409 13.42 -6.72 32.08
C HIS A 409 13.62 -7.70 30.91
N CYS A 410 14.09 -7.23 29.75
CA CYS A 410 14.48 -8.15 28.69
C CYS A 410 15.84 -8.78 28.98
N LEU A 411 15.99 -10.05 28.62
CA LEU A 411 17.31 -10.66 28.52
C LEU A 411 18.17 -9.84 27.54
N PHE A 412 19.30 -9.32 28.02
CA PHE A 412 20.19 -8.39 27.28
C PHE A 412 19.60 -7.00 26.97
N ASP A 413 18.63 -6.51 27.75
CA ASP A 413 17.98 -5.17 27.68
C ASP A 413 17.32 -4.78 26.33
N ILE A 414 17.45 -5.60 25.28
CA ILE A 414 16.90 -5.38 23.94
C ILE A 414 15.48 -5.96 23.81
N PRO A 415 14.43 -5.15 23.57
CA PRO A 415 13.10 -5.66 23.29
C PRO A 415 13.03 -6.27 21.88
N VAL A 416 12.29 -7.38 21.76
CA VAL A 416 12.25 -8.24 20.56
C VAL A 416 11.11 -7.87 19.62
N LEU A 417 9.88 -7.78 20.14
CA LEU A 417 8.69 -7.67 19.29
C LEU A 417 8.39 -6.21 18.90
N PRO A 418 8.11 -5.94 17.62
CA PRO A 418 7.68 -4.62 17.17
C PRO A 418 6.20 -4.35 17.51
N LEU A 419 5.89 -3.08 17.78
CA LEU A 419 4.52 -2.56 17.87
C LEU A 419 4.36 -1.35 16.95
N ARG A 420 3.22 -1.26 16.25
CA ARG A 420 2.86 -0.11 15.41
C ARG A 420 1.92 0.81 16.17
N MET A 421 2.37 2.02 16.49
CA MET A 421 1.54 3.01 17.20
C MET A 421 1.86 4.45 16.79
N ASN A 422 0.82 5.26 16.60
CA ASN A 422 0.90 6.65 16.12
C ASN A 422 1.78 6.78 14.87
N ASN A 423 1.56 5.89 13.89
CA ASN A 423 2.34 5.74 12.65
C ASN A 423 3.85 5.46 12.82
N ARG A 424 4.32 5.09 14.02
CA ARG A 424 5.71 4.69 14.32
C ARG A 424 5.81 3.17 14.49
N THR A 425 6.96 2.60 14.12
CA THR A 425 7.40 1.28 14.62
C THR A 425 8.22 1.50 15.89
N LEU A 426 7.72 0.96 17.00
CA LEU A 426 8.32 0.92 18.33
C LEU A 426 8.72 -0.53 18.67
N PHE A 427 9.53 -0.71 19.71
CA PHE A 427 9.85 -2.01 20.32
C PHE A 427 9.70 -1.88 21.85
N PRO A 428 8.46 -1.91 22.39
CA PRO A 428 8.19 -1.54 23.77
C PRO A 428 8.09 -2.74 24.73
N LEU A 429 8.34 -2.49 26.02
CA LEU A 429 8.08 -3.40 27.14
C LEU A 429 6.76 -3.09 27.88
N CYS A 430 6.05 -2.03 27.48
CA CYS A 430 4.70 -1.73 27.95
C CYS A 430 3.93 -0.98 26.85
N ARG A 431 2.75 -1.48 26.50
CA ARG A 431 1.77 -0.77 25.65
C ARG A 431 1.41 0.58 26.28
N LYS A 432 0.94 0.61 27.54
CA LYS A 432 0.43 1.83 28.17
C LYS A 432 1.44 2.97 28.27
N CYS A 433 2.70 2.70 28.61
CA CYS A 433 3.78 3.70 28.54
C CYS A 433 3.96 4.29 27.13
N SER A 434 3.80 3.49 26.10
CA SER A 434 3.97 3.90 24.70
C SER A 434 2.78 4.73 24.18
N GLU A 435 1.60 4.55 24.78
CA GLU A 435 0.40 5.39 24.58
C GLU A 435 0.58 6.76 25.26
N ILE A 436 0.97 6.77 26.54
CA ILE A 436 1.10 7.97 27.38
C ILE A 436 2.23 8.90 26.92
N TYR A 437 3.33 8.36 26.36
CA TYR A 437 4.49 9.14 25.91
C TYR A 437 4.63 9.14 24.37
N PRO A 438 3.66 9.71 23.61
CA PRO A 438 3.60 9.59 22.16
C PRO A 438 4.73 10.31 21.42
N ASN A 439 5.40 11.26 22.08
CA ASN A 439 6.55 12.00 21.53
C ASN A 439 7.91 11.55 22.12
N GLY A 440 7.93 10.52 22.96
CA GLY A 440 9.05 10.24 23.87
C GLY A 440 8.86 10.94 25.21
N LEU A 441 9.85 10.77 26.10
CA LEU A 441 9.94 11.40 27.42
C LEU A 441 11.42 11.67 27.74
N VAL A 442 11.69 12.69 28.55
CA VAL A 442 13.00 12.91 29.20
C VAL A 442 12.75 12.83 30.70
N ASP A 443 13.29 11.81 31.35
CA ASP A 443 13.07 11.51 32.77
C ASP A 443 14.28 10.67 33.26
N PRO A 444 15.22 11.27 34.03
CA PRO A 444 16.40 10.57 34.55
C PRO A 444 16.09 9.40 35.50
N GLU A 445 14.91 9.36 36.13
CA GLU A 445 14.55 8.35 37.14
C GLU A 445 13.55 7.31 36.60
N TYR A 446 13.14 7.45 35.33
CA TYR A 446 12.06 6.70 34.69
C TYR A 446 12.00 5.20 35.01
N ASN A 447 10.90 4.79 35.61
CA ASN A 447 10.51 3.41 35.85
C ASN A 447 9.04 3.20 35.47
N CYS A 448 8.70 2.06 34.88
CA CYS A 448 7.33 1.75 34.49
C CYS A 448 6.41 1.62 35.73
N PRO A 449 5.36 2.45 35.86
CA PRO A 449 4.42 2.35 36.97
C PRO A 449 3.44 1.19 36.80
N HIS A 450 3.18 0.77 35.56
CA HIS A 450 2.25 -0.32 35.21
C HIS A 450 2.79 -1.69 35.64
N PHE A 451 1.93 -2.51 36.25
CA PHE A 451 2.25 -3.88 36.67
C PHE A 451 1.42 -4.91 35.91
N GLU A 452 0.20 -4.56 35.50
CA GLU A 452 -0.77 -5.51 34.99
C GLU A 452 -0.46 -6.01 33.57
N ASP A 453 -0.72 -7.28 33.33
CA ASP A 453 -0.51 -7.90 32.01
C ASP A 453 -1.35 -7.22 30.92
N HIS A 454 -2.53 -6.67 31.25
CA HIS A 454 -3.41 -5.97 30.30
C HIS A 454 -2.94 -4.53 29.95
N GLU A 455 -2.27 -3.84 30.88
CA GLU A 455 -1.63 -2.53 30.63
C GLU A 455 -0.35 -2.68 29.80
N ARG A 456 0.43 -3.71 30.12
CA ARG A 456 1.76 -3.92 29.57
C ARG A 456 1.75 -4.67 28.25
N GLY A 457 0.91 -5.69 28.13
CA GLY A 457 0.77 -6.51 26.94
C GLY A 457 -0.04 -5.86 25.83
N PHE A 458 -0.03 -6.54 24.68
CA PHE A 458 -0.75 -6.12 23.48
C PHE A 458 -1.09 -7.33 22.58
N SER A 459 -2.20 -7.24 21.86
CA SER A 459 -2.44 -8.11 20.70
C SER A 459 -1.41 -7.82 19.61
N THR A 460 -0.86 -8.86 19.02
CA THR A 460 0.03 -8.76 17.85
C THR A 460 -0.20 -9.89 16.86
N THR A 461 0.05 -9.61 15.59
CA THR A 461 0.15 -10.60 14.51
C THR A 461 1.64 -10.74 14.18
N VAL A 462 2.20 -11.94 14.32
CA VAL A 462 3.66 -12.17 14.35
C VAL A 462 4.04 -13.47 13.65
N CYS A 463 5.24 -13.52 13.05
CA CYS A 463 5.82 -14.76 12.53
C CYS A 463 6.29 -15.64 13.71
N HIS A 464 6.08 -16.97 13.68
CA HIS A 464 6.59 -17.83 14.76
C HIS A 464 8.11 -17.64 14.99
N ILE A 465 8.89 -17.44 13.92
CA ILE A 465 10.33 -17.14 13.99
C ILE A 465 10.70 -15.86 14.77
N GLU A 466 9.79 -14.90 14.94
CA GLU A 466 9.97 -13.73 15.82
C GLU A 466 9.39 -13.95 17.22
N LEU A 467 8.38 -14.81 17.34
CA LEU A 467 7.81 -15.19 18.63
C LEU A 467 8.76 -16.07 19.44
N GLU A 468 9.47 -17.01 18.82
CA GLU A 468 10.45 -17.85 19.53
C GLU A 468 11.56 -17.05 20.25
N PRO A 469 12.31 -16.12 19.61
CA PRO A 469 13.31 -15.30 20.31
C PRO A 469 12.67 -14.35 21.33
N ALA A 470 11.39 -13.98 21.18
CA ALA A 470 10.67 -13.23 22.19
C ALA A 470 10.43 -14.09 23.45
N LEU A 471 9.93 -15.32 23.30
CA LEU A 471 9.79 -16.26 24.43
C LEU A 471 11.16 -16.53 25.09
N ARG A 472 12.22 -16.77 24.30
CA ARG A 472 13.61 -16.90 24.80
C ARG A 472 14.11 -15.65 25.56
N ALA A 473 13.58 -14.46 25.24
CA ALA A 473 13.91 -13.20 25.91
C ALA A 473 13.00 -12.86 27.11
N GLY A 474 12.08 -13.75 27.49
CA GLY A 474 11.20 -13.63 28.65
C GLY A 474 9.77 -13.17 28.37
N TYR A 475 9.36 -13.04 27.10
CA TYR A 475 7.97 -12.69 26.77
C TYR A 475 7.04 -13.86 27.11
N ARG A 476 5.81 -13.56 27.51
CA ARG A 476 4.75 -14.55 27.80
C ARG A 476 3.61 -14.37 26.78
N VAL A 477 3.08 -15.44 26.21
CA VAL A 477 1.77 -15.38 25.53
C VAL A 477 0.73 -15.89 26.51
N THR A 478 -0.28 -15.06 26.79
CA THR A 478 -1.38 -15.38 27.71
C THR A 478 -2.68 -15.75 26.99
N ARG A 479 -2.84 -15.36 25.72
CA ARG A 479 -4.00 -15.73 24.90
C ARG A 479 -3.65 -15.94 23.44
N LEU A 480 -4.14 -17.04 22.85
CA LEU A 480 -3.97 -17.38 21.45
C LEU A 480 -5.30 -17.15 20.72
N TYR A 481 -5.29 -16.33 19.67
CA TYR A 481 -6.50 -16.03 18.89
C TYR A 481 -6.57 -16.91 17.63
N TRP A 482 -5.59 -16.77 16.74
CA TRP A 482 -5.58 -17.41 15.42
C TRP A 482 -4.17 -17.85 15.02
N ALA A 483 -4.06 -18.85 14.15
CA ALA A 483 -2.83 -19.16 13.43
C ALA A 483 -3.10 -19.52 11.96
N ASN A 484 -2.27 -19.01 11.06
CA ASN A 484 -2.16 -19.44 9.66
C ASN A 484 -0.90 -20.28 9.54
N VAL A 485 -1.05 -21.61 9.45
CA VAL A 485 0.03 -22.61 9.57
C VAL A 485 0.27 -23.34 8.25
N TRP A 486 1.52 -23.51 7.84
CA TRP A 486 1.90 -24.23 6.61
C TRP A 486 2.36 -25.65 6.97
N LYS A 487 1.39 -26.57 7.10
CA LYS A 487 1.58 -27.90 7.72
C LYS A 487 2.39 -28.90 6.88
N TYR A 488 2.54 -28.73 5.56
CA TYR A 488 3.19 -29.73 4.71
C TYR A 488 4.60 -29.33 4.28
N CYS A 489 5.51 -30.29 4.13
CA CYS A 489 6.88 -29.99 3.70
C CYS A 489 6.96 -29.28 2.33
N GLY A 490 6.03 -29.58 1.42
CA GLY A 490 5.90 -28.92 0.11
C GLY A 490 5.26 -27.53 0.16
N ASP A 491 4.76 -27.07 1.31
CA ASP A 491 4.32 -25.68 1.51
C ASP A 491 5.49 -24.70 1.65
N TRP A 492 6.73 -25.21 1.76
CA TRP A 492 7.93 -24.42 2.02
C TRP A 492 9.00 -24.64 0.93
N SER A 493 9.68 -23.56 0.54
CA SER A 493 10.90 -23.64 -0.28
C SER A 493 12.10 -23.15 0.54
N ASP A 494 13.18 -23.93 0.52
CA ASP A 494 14.48 -23.56 1.08
C ASP A 494 15.34 -22.77 0.07
N SER A 495 14.88 -22.65 -1.18
CA SER A 495 15.71 -22.27 -2.33
C SER A 495 15.07 -21.29 -3.31
N LEU A 496 13.87 -20.79 -2.98
CA LEU A 496 13.05 -19.82 -3.72
C LEU A 496 13.82 -18.67 -4.38
N PHE A 497 14.81 -18.11 -3.69
CA PHE A 497 15.61 -17.01 -4.20
C PHE A 497 17.00 -17.42 -4.72
N HIS A 498 17.47 -18.65 -4.46
CA HIS A 498 18.86 -19.07 -4.72
C HIS A 498 19.28 -18.82 -6.17
N ARG A 499 18.51 -19.31 -7.15
CA ARG A 499 18.84 -19.17 -8.59
C ARG A 499 18.96 -17.71 -9.04
N TYR A 500 18.17 -16.82 -8.45
CA TYR A 500 18.21 -15.38 -8.75
C TYR A 500 19.39 -14.71 -8.03
N LEU A 501 19.57 -14.99 -6.75
CA LEU A 501 20.62 -14.40 -5.92
C LEU A 501 22.01 -14.86 -6.32
N GLU A 502 22.25 -16.15 -6.50
CA GLU A 502 23.52 -16.70 -6.98
C GLU A 502 23.92 -16.01 -8.30
N LYS A 503 22.99 -15.90 -9.25
CA LYS A 503 23.26 -15.29 -10.55
C LYS A 503 23.68 -13.81 -10.45
N PHE A 504 23.00 -12.99 -9.63
CA PHE A 504 23.40 -11.59 -9.49
C PHE A 504 24.55 -11.38 -8.50
N LEU A 505 24.75 -12.22 -7.49
CA LEU A 505 25.94 -12.22 -6.64
C LEU A 505 27.18 -12.61 -7.45
N LYS A 506 27.09 -13.62 -8.32
CA LYS A 506 28.15 -13.99 -9.27
C LYS A 506 28.57 -12.79 -10.12
N ILE A 507 27.61 -12.15 -10.79
CA ILE A 507 27.87 -10.94 -11.60
C ILE A 507 28.44 -9.80 -10.73
N LYS A 508 27.96 -9.59 -9.50
CA LYS A 508 28.48 -8.58 -8.55
C LYS A 508 29.94 -8.83 -8.18
N PHE A 509 30.30 -10.07 -7.87
CA PHE A 509 31.65 -10.46 -7.46
C PHE A 509 32.62 -10.45 -8.64
N GLU A 510 32.25 -11.07 -9.77
CA GLU A 510 33.05 -11.05 -11.01
C GLU A 510 33.33 -9.62 -11.47
N ALA A 511 32.31 -8.74 -11.45
CA ALA A 511 32.43 -7.34 -11.83
C ALA A 511 33.11 -6.43 -10.80
N ASN A 512 33.50 -6.94 -9.63
CA ASN A 512 34.45 -6.23 -8.75
C ASN A 512 35.88 -6.34 -9.30
N GLY A 513 36.22 -7.44 -9.98
CA GLY A 513 37.61 -7.91 -10.11
C GLY A 513 38.08 -8.65 -8.85
N TYR A 514 39.33 -9.12 -8.89
CA TYR A 514 39.98 -9.76 -7.74
C TYR A 514 40.25 -8.75 -6.59
N PRO A 515 40.28 -9.21 -5.33
CA PRO A 515 40.79 -8.41 -4.20
C PRO A 515 42.23 -7.93 -4.42
N ALA A 516 42.59 -6.79 -3.83
CA ALA A 516 43.92 -6.20 -3.98
C ALA A 516 45.05 -7.13 -3.48
N ASP A 517 44.78 -7.90 -2.43
CA ASP A 517 45.65 -8.94 -1.88
C ASP A 517 45.93 -10.10 -2.87
N CYS A 518 45.05 -10.34 -3.85
CA CYS A 518 45.26 -11.30 -4.95
C CYS A 518 45.96 -10.68 -6.18
N LEU A 519 46.15 -9.36 -6.20
CA LEU A 519 46.78 -8.57 -7.28
C LEU A 519 48.11 -7.93 -6.84
N ASP A 520 48.60 -8.32 -5.67
CA ASP A 520 49.84 -7.86 -5.06
C ASP A 520 51.06 -8.21 -5.93
N GLU A 521 51.67 -7.20 -6.56
CA GLU A 521 52.83 -7.38 -7.43
C GLU A 521 54.12 -7.76 -6.66
N SER A 522 54.14 -7.56 -5.34
CA SER A 522 55.33 -7.80 -4.50
C SER A 522 55.60 -9.28 -4.15
N VAL A 523 54.62 -10.16 -4.37
CA VAL A 523 54.74 -11.61 -4.14
C VAL A 523 54.94 -12.39 -5.44
N SER A 524 55.24 -13.69 -5.37
CA SER A 524 55.46 -14.51 -6.56
C SER A 524 54.16 -14.76 -7.35
N GLU A 525 54.26 -15.16 -8.62
CA GLU A 525 53.06 -15.46 -9.42
C GLU A 525 52.35 -16.73 -8.93
N GLU A 526 53.06 -17.73 -8.39
CA GLU A 526 52.42 -18.90 -7.76
C GLU A 526 51.61 -18.47 -6.53
N GLU A 527 52.13 -17.53 -5.73
CA GLU A 527 51.39 -16.99 -4.57
C GLU A 527 50.19 -16.14 -5.00
N ARG A 528 50.33 -15.28 -6.02
CA ARG A 528 49.18 -14.57 -6.62
C ARG A 528 48.14 -15.57 -7.12
N GLN A 529 48.55 -16.61 -7.84
CA GLN A 529 47.63 -17.63 -8.37
C GLN A 529 46.93 -18.41 -7.25
N ARG A 530 47.67 -18.84 -6.22
CA ARG A 530 47.12 -19.47 -5.01
C ARG A 530 46.06 -18.60 -4.33
N ARG A 531 46.32 -17.29 -4.17
CA ARG A 531 45.34 -16.33 -3.62
C ARG A 531 44.11 -16.14 -4.51
N LYS A 532 44.27 -16.14 -5.84
CA LYS A 532 43.15 -16.06 -6.80
C LYS A 532 42.25 -17.31 -6.71
N GLU A 533 42.85 -18.50 -6.57
CA GLU A 533 42.12 -19.77 -6.41
C GLU A 533 41.42 -19.85 -5.05
N GLU A 534 42.12 -19.51 -3.97
CA GLU A 534 41.57 -19.47 -2.60
C GLU A 534 40.40 -18.48 -2.48
N PHE A 535 40.45 -17.34 -3.18
CA PHE A 535 39.32 -16.39 -3.26
C PHE A 535 38.07 -17.02 -3.92
N VAL A 536 38.24 -17.81 -4.98
CA VAL A 536 37.13 -18.50 -5.64
C VAL A 536 36.56 -19.61 -4.74
N GLU A 537 37.41 -20.39 -4.08
CA GLU A 537 36.96 -21.43 -3.14
C GLU A 537 36.25 -20.84 -1.91
N LYS A 538 36.79 -19.77 -1.30
CA LYS A 538 36.14 -19.05 -0.18
C LYS A 538 34.79 -18.47 -0.59
N THR A 539 34.64 -17.95 -1.81
CA THR A 539 33.35 -17.45 -2.31
C THR A 539 32.33 -18.57 -2.55
N TRP A 540 32.77 -19.76 -2.98
CA TRP A 540 31.89 -20.92 -3.09
C TRP A 540 31.50 -21.48 -1.70
N THR A 541 32.44 -21.60 -0.77
CA THR A 541 32.21 -22.24 0.53
C THR A 541 31.45 -21.36 1.52
N GLY A 542 31.70 -20.05 1.54
CA GLY A 542 30.96 -19.07 2.35
C GLY A 542 29.65 -18.60 1.69
N ASP A 543 29.76 -17.92 0.55
CA ASP A 543 28.63 -17.24 -0.09
C ASP A 543 27.70 -18.18 -0.90
N LYS A 544 28.10 -19.44 -1.12
CA LYS A 544 27.46 -20.40 -2.04
C LYS A 544 27.45 -19.94 -3.51
N VAL A 545 28.42 -19.12 -3.94
CA VAL A 545 28.44 -18.54 -5.30
C VAL A 545 29.62 -19.07 -6.11
N ARG A 546 29.34 -19.70 -7.26
CA ARG A 546 30.38 -20.25 -8.16
C ARG A 546 30.89 -19.19 -9.13
N LEU A 547 31.98 -18.50 -8.80
CA LEU A 547 32.66 -17.58 -9.72
C LEU A 547 33.26 -18.34 -10.92
N ASP A 548 33.41 -17.65 -12.06
CA ASP A 548 34.22 -18.12 -13.19
C ASP A 548 35.47 -17.23 -13.31
N PRO A 549 36.69 -17.76 -13.08
CA PRO A 549 37.94 -16.99 -13.12
C PRO A 549 38.13 -16.15 -14.40
N ALA A 550 37.67 -16.63 -15.56
CA ALA A 550 37.81 -15.90 -16.84
C ALA A 550 36.90 -14.65 -16.92
N ASN A 551 35.91 -14.56 -16.04
CA ASN A 551 34.96 -13.44 -15.94
C ASN A 551 35.28 -12.46 -14.80
N ILE A 552 36.21 -12.77 -13.89
CA ILE A 552 36.58 -11.89 -12.76
C ILE A 552 37.44 -10.71 -13.26
N LYS A 553 36.79 -9.57 -13.52
CA LYS A 553 37.44 -8.30 -13.92
C LYS A 553 36.58 -7.08 -13.59
N PRO A 554 37.18 -5.93 -13.20
CA PRO A 554 36.42 -4.73 -12.85
C PRO A 554 35.47 -4.28 -13.97
N ASN A 555 34.17 -4.19 -13.65
CA ASN A 555 33.15 -3.72 -14.58
C ASN A 555 32.07 -2.91 -13.82
N PRO A 556 32.23 -1.58 -13.69
CA PRO A 556 31.30 -0.73 -12.94
C PRO A 556 29.82 -0.87 -13.37
N GLY A 557 29.55 -1.07 -14.66
CA GLY A 557 28.19 -1.21 -15.20
C GLY A 557 27.51 -2.52 -14.78
N LEU A 558 28.21 -3.65 -14.90
CA LEU A 558 27.71 -4.94 -14.41
C LEU A 558 27.59 -4.98 -12.89
N ARG A 559 28.53 -4.36 -12.17
CA ARG A 559 28.51 -4.23 -10.70
C ARG A 559 27.28 -3.42 -10.24
N TYR A 560 26.98 -2.31 -10.94
CA TYR A 560 25.79 -1.50 -10.72
C TYR A 560 24.50 -2.28 -11.00
N LEU A 561 24.38 -2.88 -12.18
CA LEU A 561 23.25 -3.74 -12.59
C LEU A 561 22.97 -4.83 -11.55
N ALA A 562 24.01 -5.56 -11.12
CA ALA A 562 23.89 -6.64 -10.16
C ALA A 562 23.43 -6.15 -8.78
N LYS A 563 24.05 -5.09 -8.24
CA LYS A 563 23.64 -4.48 -6.95
C LYS A 563 22.20 -3.97 -7.00
N LEU A 564 21.80 -3.38 -8.13
CA LEU A 564 20.43 -2.90 -8.34
C LEU A 564 19.42 -4.05 -8.40
N CYS A 565 19.73 -5.14 -9.11
CA CYS A 565 18.85 -6.31 -9.20
C CYS A 565 18.71 -7.08 -7.88
N LEU A 566 19.77 -7.21 -7.08
CA LEU A 566 19.73 -7.83 -5.75
C LEU A 566 18.81 -7.04 -4.79
N ASN A 567 18.90 -5.72 -4.80
CA ASN A 567 18.15 -4.86 -3.88
C ASN A 567 16.70 -4.60 -4.32
N SER A 568 16.37 -4.73 -5.61
CA SER A 568 15.06 -4.33 -6.16
C SER A 568 13.98 -5.41 -6.13
N LEU A 569 14.34 -6.69 -5.95
CA LEU A 569 13.37 -7.80 -6.08
C LEU A 569 12.39 -7.88 -4.91
N TRP A 570 12.88 -8.12 -3.68
CA TRP A 570 12.03 -8.60 -2.58
C TRP A 570 10.90 -7.63 -2.22
N GLY A 571 11.16 -6.32 -2.31
CA GLY A 571 10.16 -5.28 -2.04
C GLY A 571 8.98 -5.26 -3.02
N ARG A 572 9.08 -5.94 -4.19
CA ARG A 572 7.96 -6.08 -5.13
C ARG A 572 6.88 -7.05 -4.63
N PHE A 573 7.22 -8.00 -3.74
CA PHE A 573 6.23 -8.88 -3.12
C PHE A 573 5.31 -8.13 -2.13
N ALA A 574 5.77 -7.00 -1.57
CA ALA A 574 4.99 -6.11 -0.70
C ALA A 574 4.08 -5.11 -1.48
N LEU A 575 3.69 -5.45 -2.71
CA LEU A 575 2.89 -4.57 -3.54
C LEU A 575 1.43 -4.52 -3.04
N ARG A 576 0.96 -3.31 -2.71
CA ARG A 576 -0.44 -3.07 -2.36
C ARG A 576 -1.33 -3.35 -3.59
N ASN A 577 -2.30 -4.25 -3.45
CA ASN A 577 -3.25 -4.57 -4.52
C ASN A 577 -4.19 -3.37 -4.82
N ARG A 578 -4.62 -2.63 -3.80
CA ARG A 578 -5.45 -1.41 -3.94
C ARG A 578 -4.62 -0.17 -4.29
N LEU A 579 -4.32 0.00 -5.58
CA LEU A 579 -3.68 1.20 -6.13
C LEU A 579 -4.70 2.25 -6.59
N THR A 580 -4.28 3.52 -6.68
CA THR A 580 -5.08 4.58 -7.32
C THR A 580 -4.83 4.54 -8.82
N VAL A 581 -5.91 4.41 -9.58
CA VAL A 581 -5.93 4.50 -11.05
C VAL A 581 -6.22 5.96 -11.44
N THR A 582 -5.58 6.44 -12.51
CA THR A 582 -5.90 7.72 -13.13
C THR A 582 -6.32 7.48 -14.57
N GLU A 583 -7.55 7.80 -14.91
CA GLU A 583 -8.10 7.66 -16.26
C GLU A 583 -8.50 9.02 -16.82
N ILE A 584 -8.13 9.30 -18.06
CA ILE A 584 -8.67 10.45 -18.80
C ILE A 584 -9.84 9.96 -19.65
N VAL A 585 -10.99 10.61 -19.54
CA VAL A 585 -12.21 10.35 -20.34
C VAL A 585 -12.57 11.57 -21.18
N ASP A 586 -13.16 11.34 -22.36
CA ASP A 586 -13.43 12.37 -23.38
C ASP A 586 -14.92 12.51 -23.75
N ASN A 587 -15.79 11.84 -22.99
CA ASN A 587 -17.22 11.78 -23.25
C ASN A 587 -18.02 11.51 -21.96
N ASN A 588 -19.28 11.96 -21.93
CA ASN A 588 -20.13 11.86 -20.75
C ASN A 588 -20.57 10.43 -20.42
N CYS A 589 -20.51 9.49 -21.37
CA CYS A 589 -20.89 8.09 -21.14
C CYS A 589 -19.83 7.40 -20.28
N ASP A 590 -18.56 7.45 -20.66
CA ASP A 590 -17.45 6.91 -19.86
C ASP A 590 -17.37 7.58 -18.48
N LEU A 591 -17.58 8.90 -18.42
CA LEU A 591 -17.61 9.63 -17.15
C LEU A 591 -18.77 9.18 -16.26
N SER A 592 -19.98 8.98 -16.81
CA SER A 592 -21.12 8.47 -16.05
C SER A 592 -20.94 7.00 -15.65
N ASN A 593 -20.29 6.19 -16.50
CA ASN A 593 -19.98 4.80 -16.20
C ASN A 593 -19.01 4.71 -15.01
N LEU A 594 -17.99 5.57 -14.94
CA LEU A 594 -17.09 5.65 -13.78
C LEU A 594 -17.81 6.19 -12.54
N LEU A 595 -18.58 7.27 -12.66
CA LEU A 595 -19.32 7.87 -11.53
C LEU A 595 -20.38 6.93 -10.93
N ASN A 596 -20.93 6.02 -11.74
CA ASN A 596 -21.93 5.04 -11.32
C ASN A 596 -21.33 3.64 -11.11
N ASN A 597 -20.00 3.46 -11.18
CA ASN A 597 -19.37 2.16 -10.97
C ASN A 597 -19.23 1.87 -9.47
N GLU A 598 -20.17 1.10 -8.96
CA GLU A 598 -20.30 0.69 -7.56
C GLU A 598 -19.03 0.05 -6.98
N LYS A 599 -18.12 -0.47 -7.84
CA LYS A 599 -16.89 -1.17 -7.45
C LYS A 599 -15.71 -0.25 -7.16
N ILE A 600 -15.83 1.07 -7.39
CA ILE A 600 -14.74 2.03 -7.24
C ILE A 600 -15.12 3.21 -6.34
N ASP A 601 -14.11 3.74 -5.65
CA ASP A 601 -14.16 4.98 -4.88
C ASP A 601 -13.46 6.07 -5.70
N ILE A 602 -14.19 7.11 -6.13
CA ILE A 602 -13.58 8.25 -6.83
C ILE A 602 -12.93 9.20 -5.82
N SER A 603 -11.68 9.56 -6.08
CA SER A 603 -10.83 10.39 -5.22
C SER A 603 -10.51 11.77 -5.79
N SER A 604 -10.55 11.95 -7.12
CA SER A 604 -10.62 13.28 -7.75
C SER A 604 -11.33 13.22 -9.10
N LEU A 605 -11.89 14.36 -9.50
CA LEU A 605 -12.46 14.61 -10.83
C LEU A 605 -12.04 16.00 -11.28
N ASP A 606 -11.07 16.06 -12.19
CA ASP A 606 -10.41 17.28 -12.63
C ASP A 606 -10.70 17.55 -14.11
N GLN A 607 -11.33 18.68 -14.45
CA GLN A 607 -11.57 19.03 -15.85
C GLN A 607 -10.29 19.58 -16.49
N LEU A 608 -9.69 18.84 -17.43
CA LEU A 608 -8.46 19.23 -18.12
C LEU A 608 -8.72 20.19 -19.29
N THR A 609 -9.88 20.05 -19.95
CA THR A 609 -10.39 20.91 -21.03
C THR A 609 -11.90 20.75 -21.14
N ASP A 610 -12.57 21.58 -21.94
CA ASP A 610 -14.00 21.49 -22.28
C ASP A 610 -14.48 20.09 -22.69
N LYS A 611 -13.58 19.23 -23.20
CA LYS A 611 -13.88 17.87 -23.67
C LYS A 611 -13.27 16.74 -22.83
N PHE A 612 -12.19 17.00 -22.09
CA PHE A 612 -11.42 15.96 -21.38
C PHE A 612 -11.45 16.15 -19.87
N TRP A 613 -11.82 15.08 -19.16
CA TRP A 613 -11.80 14.98 -17.70
C TRP A 613 -10.74 13.96 -17.27
N MET A 614 -10.10 14.20 -16.13
CA MET A 614 -9.25 13.24 -15.44
C MET A 614 -9.99 12.74 -14.20
N VAL A 615 -10.22 11.43 -14.12
CA VAL A 615 -10.83 10.76 -12.97
C VAL A 615 -9.72 9.99 -12.25
N CYS A 616 -9.54 10.26 -10.96
CA CYS A 616 -8.71 9.42 -10.10
C CYS A 616 -9.62 8.58 -9.21
N PHE A 617 -9.39 7.27 -9.15
CA PHE A 617 -10.22 6.35 -8.36
C PHE A 617 -9.41 5.18 -7.79
N LYS A 618 -9.98 4.46 -6.84
CA LYS A 618 -9.47 3.17 -6.31
C LYS A 618 -10.57 2.13 -6.42
N THR A 619 -10.22 0.86 -6.55
CA THR A 619 -11.19 -0.23 -6.34
C THR A 619 -11.56 -0.33 -4.85
N LYS A 620 -12.81 -0.62 -4.52
CA LYS A 620 -13.24 -0.99 -3.15
C LYS A 620 -12.61 -2.31 -2.73
N ASP A 621 -12.31 -2.49 -1.43
CA ASP A 621 -11.58 -3.68 -0.95
C ASP A 621 -12.29 -5.01 -1.28
N GLU A 622 -13.63 -4.98 -1.33
CA GLU A 622 -14.52 -6.10 -1.73
C GLU A 622 -14.30 -6.59 -3.17
N HIS A 623 -13.71 -5.74 -4.02
CA HIS A 623 -13.55 -5.93 -5.46
C HIS A 623 -12.08 -5.80 -5.91
N VAL A 624 -11.15 -5.63 -4.97
CA VAL A 624 -9.71 -5.68 -5.25
C VAL A 624 -9.37 -7.07 -5.77
N VAL A 625 -8.80 -7.12 -6.97
CA VAL A 625 -8.16 -8.33 -7.52
C VAL A 625 -6.70 -8.32 -7.08
N GLU A 626 -6.23 -9.45 -6.57
CA GLU A 626 -4.83 -9.65 -6.20
C GLU A 626 -3.92 -9.52 -7.42
N HIS A 627 -2.77 -8.84 -7.28
CA HIS A 627 -1.80 -8.79 -8.37
C HIS A 627 -0.94 -10.07 -8.37
N ASP A 628 -0.79 -10.71 -9.54
CA ASP A 628 0.00 -11.92 -9.83
C ASP A 628 1.45 -11.98 -9.29
N THR A 629 1.98 -10.86 -8.77
CA THR A 629 3.34 -10.77 -8.22
C THR A 629 3.36 -10.20 -6.80
N SER A 630 2.22 -10.16 -6.10
CA SER A 630 2.11 -9.73 -4.71
C SER A 630 1.97 -10.94 -3.80
N ASN A 631 2.82 -11.00 -2.78
CA ASN A 631 2.75 -11.98 -1.70
C ASN A 631 3.34 -11.32 -0.45
N VAL A 632 2.47 -10.70 0.35
CA VAL A 632 2.86 -10.00 1.57
C VAL A 632 3.52 -10.93 2.60
N VAL A 633 3.20 -12.23 2.57
CA VAL A 633 3.80 -13.25 3.46
C VAL A 633 5.29 -13.42 3.18
N ILE A 634 5.72 -13.55 1.91
CA ILE A 634 7.14 -13.61 1.55
C ILE A 634 7.86 -12.33 2.00
N ALA A 635 7.25 -11.16 1.75
CA ALA A 635 7.86 -9.88 2.10
C ALA A 635 8.03 -9.69 3.62
N LEU A 636 7.01 -10.04 4.43
CA LEU A 636 7.14 -9.96 5.88
C LEU A 636 8.15 -10.99 6.42
N TRP A 637 8.23 -12.19 5.84
CA TRP A 637 9.23 -13.20 6.20
C TRP A 637 10.67 -12.71 5.99
N THR A 638 10.95 -12.10 4.84
CA THR A 638 12.25 -11.45 4.56
C THR A 638 12.58 -10.39 5.62
N THR A 639 11.62 -9.59 6.07
CA THR A 639 11.87 -8.56 7.09
C THR A 639 12.01 -9.12 8.50
N ALA A 640 11.28 -10.18 8.84
CA ALA A 640 11.36 -10.89 10.11
C ALA A 640 12.75 -11.52 10.29
N ALA A 641 13.20 -12.31 9.31
CA ALA A 641 14.53 -12.90 9.28
C ALA A 641 15.65 -11.85 9.37
N ALA A 642 15.46 -10.67 8.77
CA ALA A 642 16.41 -9.57 8.87
C ALA A 642 16.43 -8.90 10.26
N ARG A 643 15.27 -8.72 10.90
CA ARG A 643 15.19 -8.23 12.29
C ARG A 643 15.81 -9.20 13.29
N ILE A 644 15.64 -10.51 13.10
CA ILE A 644 16.23 -11.56 13.96
C ILE A 644 17.76 -11.55 13.85
N HIS A 645 18.32 -11.53 12.64
CA HIS A 645 19.78 -11.49 12.43
C HIS A 645 20.43 -10.20 12.97
N LEU A 646 19.71 -9.07 12.92
CA LEU A 646 20.12 -7.83 13.61
C LEU A 646 20.04 -7.98 15.13
N LEU A 647 18.96 -8.53 15.68
CA LEU A 647 18.75 -8.77 17.11
C LEU A 647 19.85 -9.67 17.70
N GLU A 648 20.18 -10.79 17.03
CA GLU A 648 21.26 -11.69 17.44
C GLU A 648 22.61 -10.96 17.56
N SER A 649 22.90 -10.04 16.63
CA SER A 649 24.14 -9.26 16.66
C SER A 649 24.12 -8.15 17.72
N LEU A 650 23.01 -7.44 17.90
CA LEU A 650 22.85 -6.49 19.01
C LEU A 650 22.99 -7.20 20.38
N GLN A 651 22.46 -8.43 20.50
CA GLN A 651 22.61 -9.26 21.70
C GLN A 651 24.04 -9.78 21.91
N LYS A 652 24.88 -9.92 20.87
CA LYS A 652 26.31 -10.25 21.05
C LYS A 652 27.07 -9.12 21.75
N VAL A 653 26.75 -7.86 21.42
CA VAL A 653 27.35 -6.70 22.12
C VAL A 653 27.01 -6.70 23.61
N PHE A 654 25.78 -7.08 23.99
CA PHE A 654 25.37 -7.23 25.40
C PHE A 654 25.59 -8.64 25.99
N LYS A 655 26.37 -9.50 25.33
CA LYS A 655 26.83 -10.79 25.87
C LYS A 655 28.33 -10.70 26.17
N PRO A 656 28.70 -10.12 27.33
CA PRO A 656 30.07 -10.24 27.82
C PRO A 656 30.46 -11.72 27.93
N GLU A 657 31.72 -12.04 27.58
CA GLU A 657 32.33 -13.30 27.97
C GLU A 657 32.48 -13.36 29.51
N PRO A 658 32.57 -14.54 30.13
CA PRO A 658 32.64 -14.67 31.58
C PRO A 658 33.81 -13.88 32.20
N GLY A 659 33.48 -12.77 32.87
CA GLY A 659 34.45 -11.84 33.48
C GLY A 659 34.38 -10.40 32.98
N VAL A 660 33.62 -10.11 31.91
CA VAL A 660 33.41 -8.75 31.39
C VAL A 660 32.12 -8.13 31.95
N ASP A 661 32.13 -6.83 32.27
CA ASP A 661 30.93 -6.13 32.75
C ASP A 661 30.01 -5.71 31.58
N ARG A 662 28.70 -5.73 31.79
CA ARG A 662 27.69 -5.17 30.86
C ARG A 662 27.86 -3.67 30.57
N PHE A 663 28.62 -2.93 31.39
CA PHE A 663 28.96 -1.53 31.15
C PHE A 663 30.25 -1.35 30.33
N ASP A 664 31.04 -2.43 30.15
CA ASP A 664 32.26 -2.41 29.35
C ASP A 664 31.96 -2.41 27.85
N THR A 665 30.74 -2.75 27.45
CA THR A 665 30.24 -2.82 26.07
C THR A 665 28.88 -2.13 25.95
N ARG A 666 28.61 -1.40 24.87
CA ARG A 666 27.30 -0.75 24.63
C ARG A 666 26.93 -0.77 23.16
N ASN A 667 25.66 -1.05 22.85
CA ASN A 667 25.05 -0.62 21.59
C ASN A 667 24.75 0.88 21.66
N LEU A 668 25.26 1.67 20.71
CA LEU A 668 24.99 3.11 20.63
C LEU A 668 23.76 3.40 19.77
N TYR A 669 23.66 2.74 18.61
CA TYR A 669 22.66 3.02 17.59
C TYR A 669 22.54 1.86 16.59
N MET A 670 21.36 1.68 16.01
CA MET A 670 21.18 0.79 14.86
C MET A 670 20.29 1.42 13.79
N ASP A 671 20.49 1.01 12.53
CA ASP A 671 19.63 1.37 11.42
C ASP A 671 19.55 0.29 10.35
N THR A 672 18.59 -0.63 10.53
CA THR A 672 18.25 -1.73 9.60
C THR A 672 19.36 -2.75 9.41
N ASP A 673 20.46 -2.36 8.77
CA ASP A 673 21.64 -3.16 8.47
C ASP A 673 22.94 -2.64 9.10
N SER A 674 22.91 -1.44 9.72
CA SER A 674 24.03 -0.87 10.51
C SER A 674 23.90 -1.15 12.02
N ILE A 675 25.02 -1.45 12.69
CA ILE A 675 25.20 -1.45 14.15
C ILE A 675 26.34 -0.49 14.52
N PHE A 676 26.13 0.34 15.53
CA PHE A 676 27.11 1.22 16.15
C PHE A 676 27.32 0.75 17.59
N SER A 677 28.56 0.47 17.98
CA SER A 677 28.90 0.01 19.32
C SER A 677 30.11 0.75 19.89
N ASP A 678 30.20 0.81 21.22
CA ASP A 678 31.45 1.13 21.90
C ASP A 678 31.80 0.06 22.95
N PHE A 679 33.10 -0.07 23.23
CA PHE A 679 33.60 -1.08 24.16
C PHE A 679 34.95 -0.66 24.77
N LYS A 680 35.27 -1.13 25.97
CA LYS A 680 36.63 -1.05 26.53
C LYS A 680 37.59 -1.82 25.63
N THR A 681 38.64 -1.15 25.17
CA THR A 681 39.59 -1.65 24.17
C THR A 681 40.31 -2.93 24.62
N ALA A 682 40.51 -3.11 25.93
CA ALA A 682 41.14 -4.29 26.52
C ALA A 682 40.36 -5.61 26.34
N ILE A 683 39.08 -5.54 25.99
CA ILE A 683 38.20 -6.71 25.77
C ILE A 683 38.17 -7.13 24.28
N GLY A 684 38.67 -6.30 23.38
CA GLY A 684 38.54 -6.52 21.94
C GLY A 684 37.13 -6.26 21.41
N ASP A 685 36.92 -6.55 20.14
CA ASP A 685 35.72 -6.20 19.40
C ASP A 685 34.63 -7.29 19.52
N PRO A 686 33.46 -7.02 20.14
CA PRO A 686 32.42 -8.03 20.39
C PRO A 686 31.66 -8.47 19.12
N LEU A 687 31.96 -7.88 17.95
CA LEU A 687 31.31 -8.17 16.67
C LEU A 687 32.39 -8.46 15.61
N PRO A 688 32.97 -9.68 15.55
CA PRO A 688 34.04 -9.99 14.61
C PRO A 688 33.68 -9.64 13.16
N SER A 689 34.58 -8.92 12.49
CA SER A 689 34.39 -8.46 11.10
C SER A 689 34.64 -9.58 10.11
N GLY A 690 33.72 -9.76 9.16
CA GLY A 690 33.79 -10.73 8.06
C GLY A 690 33.75 -10.09 6.68
N LYS A 691 33.78 -10.93 5.63
CA LYS A 691 33.76 -10.54 4.20
C LYS A 691 32.61 -11.19 3.40
N HIS A 692 31.93 -12.19 3.95
CA HIS A 692 30.89 -12.99 3.29
C HIS A 692 29.47 -12.43 3.48
N LEU A 693 28.53 -12.94 2.69
CA LEU A 693 27.13 -12.56 2.62
C LEU A 693 26.39 -12.68 3.98
N GLY A 694 26.00 -11.54 4.55
CA GLY A 694 25.33 -11.45 5.85
C GLY A 694 26.27 -11.43 7.07
N GLU A 695 27.59 -11.44 6.88
CA GLU A 695 28.54 -11.06 7.93
C GLU A 695 28.54 -9.54 8.13
N LEU A 696 29.06 -9.07 9.27
CA LEU A 696 29.28 -7.65 9.53
C LEU A 696 30.65 -7.23 8.98
N THR A 697 30.73 -6.11 8.27
CA THR A 697 31.99 -5.47 7.89
C THR A 697 32.07 -4.08 8.52
N ASP A 698 33.25 -3.70 8.99
CA ASP A 698 33.56 -2.38 9.54
C ASP A 698 33.46 -1.30 8.45
N GLU A 699 32.72 -0.21 8.69
CA GLU A 699 32.68 0.96 7.78
C GLU A 699 34.00 1.78 7.89
N TYR A 700 34.74 1.63 9.01
CA TYR A 700 35.99 2.37 9.32
C TYR A 700 37.11 1.41 9.77
N PRO A 701 37.58 0.51 8.88
CA PRO A 701 38.54 -0.53 9.25
C PRO A 701 39.95 0.00 9.54
N ASN A 702 40.32 1.20 9.06
CA ASN A 702 41.65 1.79 9.27
C ASN A 702 41.61 3.12 10.05
N GLU A 703 40.42 3.61 10.37
CA GLU A 703 40.17 4.97 10.83
C GLU A 703 39.70 4.92 12.30
N LYS A 704 40.24 5.78 13.17
CA LYS A 704 39.85 5.80 14.59
C LYS A 704 38.69 6.76 14.80
N ILE A 705 37.51 6.24 15.10
CA ILE A 705 36.35 7.04 15.52
C ILE A 705 36.66 7.62 16.91
N MET A 706 36.66 8.94 17.01
CA MET A 706 36.97 9.69 18.23
C MET A 706 35.69 10.02 19.00
N GLU A 707 34.63 10.44 18.30
CA GLU A 707 33.34 10.75 18.91
C GLU A 707 32.16 10.40 18.00
N TYR A 708 31.03 10.10 18.64
CA TYR A 708 29.71 9.91 18.03
C TYR A 708 28.68 10.75 18.80
N VAL A 709 27.79 11.41 18.06
CA VAL A 709 26.64 12.17 18.59
C VAL A 709 25.40 11.88 17.76
N CYS A 710 24.25 11.73 18.39
CA CYS A 710 22.99 11.45 17.72
C CYS A 710 21.86 12.34 18.23
N ALA A 711 21.18 13.00 17.31
CA ALA A 711 20.03 13.86 17.57
C ALA A 711 18.69 13.14 17.32
N GLY A 712 18.71 11.87 16.88
CA GLY A 712 17.51 11.03 16.73
C GLY A 712 17.61 9.97 15.62
N PRO A 713 16.54 9.19 15.37
CA PRO A 713 16.54 8.16 14.34
C PRO A 713 16.87 8.68 12.93
N LYS A 714 18.01 8.25 12.38
CA LYS A 714 18.63 8.73 11.13
C LYS A 714 19.08 10.21 11.17
N ALA A 715 19.47 10.70 12.35
CA ALA A 715 20.03 12.03 12.58
C ALA A 715 21.26 11.94 13.50
N TYR A 716 22.46 11.76 12.94
CA TYR A 716 23.71 11.61 13.71
C TYR A 716 24.92 12.26 13.03
N GLY A 717 25.97 12.48 13.82
CA GLY A 717 27.29 12.93 13.40
C GLY A 717 28.37 12.07 14.03
N ILE A 718 29.47 11.87 13.32
CA ILE A 718 30.69 11.24 13.84
C ILE A 718 31.92 12.08 13.50
N TRP A 719 32.90 12.03 14.39
CA TRP A 719 34.25 12.55 14.21
C TRP A 719 35.22 11.36 14.26
N TYR A 720 36.10 11.25 13.27
CA TYR A 720 37.12 10.21 13.18
C TYR A 720 38.43 10.78 12.64
N LYS A 721 39.55 10.13 12.99
CA LYS A 721 40.86 10.36 12.38
C LYS A 721 41.08 9.34 11.27
N ASP A 722 41.55 9.80 10.12
CA ASP A 722 41.96 8.94 9.02
C ASP A 722 43.35 8.30 9.27
N LYS A 723 43.87 7.57 8.28
CA LYS A 723 45.17 6.88 8.33
C LYS A 723 46.34 7.83 8.61
N ASP A 724 46.22 9.07 8.17
CA ASP A 724 47.25 10.11 8.28
C ASP A 724 47.07 10.94 9.57
N GLY A 725 46.13 10.54 10.44
CA GLY A 725 45.80 11.20 11.70
C GLY A 725 44.91 12.45 11.58
N VAL A 726 44.47 12.77 10.35
CA VAL A 726 43.72 13.99 10.03
C VAL A 726 42.25 13.85 10.41
N ASP A 727 41.74 14.85 11.11
CA ASP A 727 40.36 14.87 11.58
C ASP A 727 39.34 15.03 10.44
N LYS A 728 38.35 14.14 10.41
CA LYS A 728 37.23 14.11 9.46
C LYS A 728 35.90 14.04 10.21
N TYR A 729 34.86 14.58 9.58
CA TYR A 729 33.51 14.63 10.13
C TYR A 729 32.49 14.12 9.12
N LYS A 730 31.55 13.27 9.56
CA LYS A 730 30.47 12.74 8.71
C LYS A 730 29.13 12.94 9.41
N LEU A 731 28.24 13.70 8.78
CA LEU A 731 26.89 14.00 9.26
C LEU A 731 25.85 13.31 8.38
N LYS A 732 24.78 12.80 8.99
CA LYS A 732 23.65 12.15 8.32
C LYS A 732 22.35 12.66 8.94
N LEU A 733 21.60 13.47 8.19
CA LEU A 733 20.34 14.06 8.63
C LEU A 733 19.19 13.68 7.71
N ARG A 734 18.22 12.91 8.21
CA ARG A 734 17.05 12.48 7.43
C ARG A 734 16.21 13.67 6.98
N GLY A 735 16.06 13.83 5.66
CA GLY A 735 15.17 14.83 5.05
C GLY A 735 15.78 16.23 4.92
N ILE A 736 16.92 16.49 5.56
CA ILE A 736 17.80 17.62 5.28
C ILE A 736 18.76 17.19 4.16
N THR A 737 19.10 18.11 3.27
CA THR A 737 20.15 17.90 2.25
C THR A 737 21.36 18.73 2.67
N LEU A 738 22.49 18.06 2.90
CA LEU A 738 23.75 18.65 3.32
C LEU A 738 24.50 19.20 2.10
N ASP A 739 23.99 20.31 1.55
CA ASP A 739 24.74 21.18 0.66
C ASP A 739 25.64 22.14 1.46
N SER A 740 26.49 22.90 0.77
CA SER A 740 27.42 23.83 1.40
C SER A 740 26.72 24.83 2.34
N ASN A 741 25.56 25.37 1.97
CA ASN A 741 24.79 26.29 2.82
C ASN A 741 24.22 25.59 4.07
N ALA A 742 23.77 24.33 3.95
CA ALA A 742 23.31 23.55 5.09
C ALA A 742 24.47 23.17 6.03
N CYS A 743 25.63 22.80 5.49
CA CYS A 743 26.82 22.47 6.28
C CYS A 743 27.38 23.68 7.06
N GLN A 744 27.22 24.90 6.54
CA GLN A 744 27.54 26.13 7.29
C GLN A 744 26.63 26.34 8.52
N ARG A 745 25.36 25.93 8.44
CA ARG A 745 24.39 26.05 9.55
C ARG A 745 24.39 24.85 10.51
N MET A 746 25.01 23.74 10.11
CA MET A 746 24.98 22.47 10.84
C MET A 746 26.22 21.64 10.54
N ASN A 747 27.15 21.68 11.48
CA ASN A 747 28.38 20.87 11.52
C ASN A 747 28.34 19.89 12.71
N PHE A 748 29.45 19.18 12.96
CA PHE A 748 29.54 18.21 14.06
C PHE A 748 29.41 18.90 15.43
N ASP A 749 30.13 20.01 15.64
CA ASP A 749 30.16 20.72 16.93
C ASP A 749 28.81 21.32 17.30
N ARG A 750 28.08 21.88 16.32
CA ARG A 750 26.70 22.35 16.54
C ARG A 750 25.77 21.18 16.89
N MET A 751 25.93 20.01 16.27
CA MET A 751 25.16 18.82 16.69
C MET A 751 25.53 18.38 18.11
N LYS A 752 26.82 18.38 18.48
CA LYS A 752 27.31 18.09 19.84
C LYS A 752 26.73 19.06 20.86
N GLU A 753 26.73 20.35 20.57
CA GLU A 753 26.10 21.38 21.41
C GLU A 753 24.59 21.16 21.56
N MET A 754 23.87 20.97 20.45
CA MET A 754 22.42 20.74 20.44
C MET A 754 22.00 19.48 21.19
N VAL A 755 22.83 18.42 21.20
CA VAL A 755 22.50 17.15 21.85
C VAL A 755 23.00 17.05 23.28
N ILE A 756 24.23 17.50 23.57
CA ILE A 756 24.88 17.31 24.87
C ILE A 756 24.63 18.47 25.84
N LYS A 757 24.45 19.70 25.33
CA LYS A 757 24.25 20.90 26.18
C LYS A 757 22.80 21.40 26.19
N ASN A 758 22.17 21.47 25.02
CA ASN A 758 20.92 22.22 24.83
C ASN A 758 19.66 21.32 24.75
N TRP A 759 19.75 20.01 25.03
CA TRP A 759 18.66 19.07 24.79
C TRP A 759 17.34 19.53 25.44
N GLY A 760 16.25 19.52 24.67
CA GLY A 760 14.92 19.91 25.15
C GLY A 760 14.69 21.41 25.39
N THR A 761 15.70 22.27 25.27
CA THR A 761 15.49 23.73 25.38
C THR A 761 14.67 24.28 24.19
N PRO A 762 13.81 25.30 24.38
CA PRO A 762 12.84 25.73 23.35
C PRO A 762 13.47 26.13 22.01
N ASP A 763 14.60 26.84 22.07
CA ASP A 763 15.30 27.37 20.89
C ASP A 763 16.33 26.40 20.29
N ASN A 764 16.33 25.12 20.71
CA ASN A 764 17.23 24.08 20.19
C ASN A 764 16.80 23.57 18.81
N ASN A 765 16.87 24.46 17.81
CA ASN A 765 16.54 24.17 16.43
C ASN A 765 17.54 24.79 15.44
N VAL A 766 17.56 24.26 14.21
CA VAL A 766 18.29 24.84 13.07
C VAL A 766 17.38 24.90 11.86
N ARG A 767 17.32 26.09 11.24
CA ARG A 767 16.56 26.37 10.03
C ARG A 767 17.45 26.22 8.79
N PHE A 768 16.95 25.52 7.77
CA PHE A 768 17.55 25.37 6.45
C PHE A 768 16.61 25.95 5.40
N ASP A 769 17.12 26.80 4.50
CA ASP A 769 16.32 27.45 3.45
C ASP A 769 16.85 27.07 2.07
N TYR A 770 16.03 26.33 1.31
CA TYR A 770 16.39 25.82 -0.02
C TYR A 770 15.59 26.57 -1.11
N PRO A 771 16.16 27.57 -1.80
CA PRO A 771 15.39 28.46 -2.68
C PRO A 771 14.81 27.76 -3.93
N THR A 772 15.43 26.68 -4.40
CA THR A 772 15.16 26.06 -5.72
C THR A 772 14.71 24.60 -5.67
N ARG A 773 14.46 24.02 -4.48
CA ARG A 773 14.28 22.56 -4.29
C ARG A 773 12.86 22.04 -4.11
N ASN A 774 11.83 22.86 -4.33
CA ASN A 774 10.44 22.40 -4.29
C ASN A 774 9.68 22.83 -5.54
N PHE A 775 8.84 21.93 -6.06
CA PHE A 775 8.01 22.15 -7.24
C PHE A 775 6.54 22.08 -6.82
N ARG A 776 5.85 23.23 -6.89
CA ARG A 776 4.40 23.29 -6.67
C ARG A 776 3.69 23.17 -8.01
N ILE A 777 2.82 22.17 -8.15
CA ILE A 777 1.95 22.00 -9.31
C ILE A 777 0.57 22.59 -8.97
N THR A 778 -0.03 23.38 -9.87
CA THR A 778 -1.41 23.87 -9.72
C THR A 778 -2.43 22.84 -10.18
N ASN A 779 -3.70 23.03 -9.82
CA ASN A 779 -4.81 22.23 -10.35
C ASN A 779 -4.97 22.33 -11.88
N LYS A 780 -4.36 23.33 -12.52
CA LYS A 780 -4.30 23.48 -13.99
C LYS A 780 -3.09 22.78 -14.63
N GLY A 781 -2.16 22.26 -13.82
CA GLY A 781 -0.93 21.61 -14.26
C GLY A 781 0.27 22.54 -14.43
N ASP A 782 0.16 23.82 -14.05
CA ASP A 782 1.30 24.76 -14.07
C ASP A 782 2.32 24.35 -13.01
N ILE A 783 3.62 24.36 -13.34
CA ILE A 783 4.69 23.96 -12.42
C ILE A 783 5.53 25.18 -12.03
N PHE A 784 5.58 25.47 -10.74
CA PHE A 784 6.35 26.56 -10.15
C PHE A 784 7.46 26.03 -9.24
N THR A 785 8.69 26.46 -9.44
CA THR A 785 9.73 26.34 -8.41
C THR A 785 9.41 27.30 -7.27
N VAL A 786 9.42 26.81 -6.04
CA VAL A 786 9.17 27.61 -4.83
C VAL A 786 10.25 27.33 -3.77
N PRO A 787 10.61 28.32 -2.93
CA PRO A 787 11.47 28.10 -1.78
C PRO A 787 10.92 27.05 -0.83
N LEU A 788 11.82 26.31 -0.17
CA LEU A 788 11.51 25.30 0.82
C LEU A 788 12.35 25.52 2.07
N THR A 789 11.74 26.09 3.09
CA THR A 789 12.29 26.09 4.46
C THR A 789 12.05 24.72 5.11
N LYS A 790 13.04 24.21 5.83
CA LYS A 790 12.91 23.07 6.75
C LYS A 790 13.51 23.47 8.09
N GLN A 791 12.88 23.05 9.18
CA GLN A 791 13.43 23.18 10.53
C GLN A 791 13.84 21.78 11.02
N PHE A 792 14.97 21.72 11.72
CA PHE A 792 15.47 20.53 12.39
C PHE A 792 15.53 20.76 13.90
N ASN A 793 14.94 19.84 14.65
CA ASN A 793 14.99 19.79 16.11
C ASN A 793 15.54 18.39 16.49
N PRO A 794 16.40 18.25 17.51
CA PRO A 794 16.71 16.95 18.09
C PRO A 794 15.44 16.29 18.65
N THR A 795 15.23 14.99 18.41
CA THR A 795 13.99 14.30 18.82
C THR A 795 14.17 12.78 18.93
N VAL A 796 13.89 12.23 20.11
CA VAL A 796 13.74 10.78 20.34
C VAL A 796 12.29 10.48 20.70
N ASN A 797 11.51 10.00 19.72
CA ASN A 797 10.11 9.61 19.90
C ASN A 797 9.92 8.07 19.92
N LYS A 798 10.92 7.34 20.45
CA LYS A 798 10.98 5.87 20.42
C LYS A 798 11.28 5.19 21.76
N GLY A 799 11.46 5.95 22.82
CA GLY A 799 11.74 5.49 24.17
C GLY A 799 11.77 6.67 25.14
N VAL A 800 12.33 6.44 26.32
CA VAL A 800 12.56 7.47 27.34
C VAL A 800 14.05 7.76 27.43
N ILE A 801 14.42 9.03 27.45
CA ILE A 801 15.79 9.47 27.73
C ILE A 801 15.97 9.48 29.26
N ARG A 802 16.94 8.71 29.74
CA ARG A 802 17.26 8.44 31.15
C ARG A 802 18.77 8.70 31.39
N ASP A 803 19.23 8.54 32.63
CA ASP A 803 20.65 8.45 33.03
C ASP A 803 21.51 9.61 32.48
N ASN A 804 21.48 10.76 33.18
CA ASN A 804 22.14 12.03 32.81
C ASN A 804 21.79 12.57 31.41
N GLY A 805 20.66 12.13 30.84
CA GLY A 805 20.15 12.64 29.56
C GLY A 805 20.76 11.99 28.32
N LEU A 806 21.57 10.92 28.45
CA LEU A 806 22.31 10.33 27.31
C LEU A 806 21.88 8.92 26.92
N LYS A 807 21.27 8.13 27.83
CA LYS A 807 20.81 6.77 27.54
C LYS A 807 19.34 6.78 27.14
N ILE A 808 18.95 5.92 26.19
CA ILE A 808 17.55 5.73 25.81
C ILE A 808 17.11 4.32 26.23
N VAL A 809 16.10 4.26 27.08
CA VAL A 809 15.46 3.01 27.50
C VAL A 809 14.12 2.83 26.79
N PRO A 810 13.67 1.58 26.52
CA PRO A 810 12.39 1.34 25.88
C PRO A 810 11.21 1.75 26.77
N PHE A 811 10.10 2.17 26.16
CA PHE A 811 8.86 2.41 26.88
C PHE A 811 8.45 1.15 27.67
N GLY A 812 8.22 1.30 28.99
CA GLY A 812 7.98 0.16 29.88
C GLY A 812 9.21 -0.42 30.58
N TYR A 813 10.41 0.12 30.36
CA TYR A 813 11.60 -0.19 31.14
C TYR A 813 11.39 0.02 32.65
N SER A 814 12.04 -0.81 33.46
CA SER A 814 12.17 -0.65 34.92
C SER A 814 13.58 -1.08 35.34
N SER A 815 14.10 -0.51 36.42
CA SER A 815 15.33 -0.98 37.08
C SER A 815 15.04 -2.22 37.93
N TYR A 816 16.06 -3.06 38.15
CA TYR A 816 15.91 -4.30 38.93
C TYR A 816 15.55 -4.01 40.39
N GLU A 817 16.13 -2.94 40.93
CA GLU A 817 15.93 -2.42 42.28
C GLU A 817 14.48 -1.96 42.50
N TYR A 818 13.87 -1.33 41.48
CA TYR A 818 12.47 -0.89 41.51
C TYR A 818 11.49 -2.07 41.50
N CYS A 819 11.82 -3.17 40.81
CA CYS A 819 10.95 -4.35 40.70
C CYS A 819 11.05 -5.29 41.91
N LYS A 820 12.26 -5.50 42.45
CA LYS A 820 12.57 -6.43 43.55
C LYS A 820 11.59 -6.39 44.75
N PRO A 821 11.17 -5.23 45.28
CA PRO A 821 10.26 -5.18 46.44
C PRO A 821 8.77 -5.26 46.10
N ARG A 822 8.37 -5.35 44.82
CA ARG A 822 6.95 -5.23 44.41
C ARG A 822 6.34 -6.47 43.75
N ASN A 823 7.13 -7.30 43.07
CA ASN A 823 6.70 -8.66 42.67
C ASN A 823 7.93 -9.55 42.41
N PRO A 824 8.26 -10.52 43.28
CA PRO A 824 9.45 -11.36 43.10
C PRO A 824 9.33 -12.36 41.93
N TYR A 825 8.12 -12.70 41.47
CA TYR A 825 7.90 -13.81 40.52
C TYR A 825 8.16 -13.42 39.05
N ASP A 826 8.01 -12.15 38.67
CA ASP A 826 8.43 -11.64 37.33
C ASP A 826 9.90 -11.17 37.30
N CYS A 827 10.64 -11.28 38.41
CA CYS A 827 12.01 -10.74 38.56
C CYS A 827 13.12 -11.80 38.48
N ILE A 828 12.84 -12.96 37.88
CA ILE A 828 13.80 -14.08 37.81
C ILE A 828 14.90 -13.77 36.78
N TYR A 829 15.94 -13.10 37.23
CA TYR A 829 17.21 -12.96 36.52
C TYR A 829 17.90 -14.34 36.47
N PRO A 830 18.22 -14.91 35.29
CA PRO A 830 19.22 -15.96 35.20
C PRO A 830 20.59 -15.30 35.47
N LEU A 831 21.01 -15.27 36.72
CA LEU A 831 22.29 -14.68 37.13
C LEU A 831 23.44 -15.32 36.34
N PRO A 832 24.36 -14.56 35.71
CA PRO A 832 25.48 -15.11 34.96
C PRO A 832 26.51 -15.91 35.78
N HIS A 833 26.30 -16.03 37.10
CA HIS A 833 27.28 -16.53 38.06
C HIS A 833 26.65 -17.54 39.03
N LEU A 834 26.41 -18.77 38.55
CA LEU A 834 26.47 -20.02 39.32
C LEU A 834 26.11 -21.21 38.40
N PRO A 835 27.01 -22.19 38.17
CA PRO A 835 26.69 -23.36 37.36
C PRO A 835 25.83 -24.35 38.15
N ARG A 836 24.49 -24.28 37.98
CA ARG A 836 23.63 -25.42 38.34
C ARG A 836 23.79 -26.50 37.29
N ILE A 837 24.70 -27.43 37.57
CA ILE A 837 24.94 -28.63 36.76
C ILE A 837 23.67 -29.49 36.74
N GLY A 838 22.93 -29.40 35.62
CA GLY A 838 21.92 -30.38 35.21
C GLY A 838 22.46 -31.14 34.01
N ILE A 839 22.87 -32.39 34.22
CA ILE A 839 23.45 -33.23 33.16
C ILE A 839 22.33 -33.58 32.17
N GLY A 840 22.44 -33.13 30.91
CA GLY A 840 21.37 -33.32 29.92
C GLY A 840 21.66 -32.97 28.46
N ASP A 841 22.72 -32.21 28.15
CA ASP A 841 23.04 -31.79 26.77
C ASP A 841 24.48 -32.12 26.38
N ILE A 842 24.66 -32.92 25.32
CA ILE A 842 25.93 -33.14 24.61
C ILE A 842 25.70 -33.02 23.10
N VAL A 843 26.28 -31.95 22.52
CA VAL A 843 26.74 -31.80 21.13
C VAL A 843 25.81 -32.30 20.01
N TRP A 844 25.03 -31.39 19.43
CA TRP A 844 24.47 -31.57 18.08
C TRP A 844 25.50 -31.22 17.00
N LEU A 845 26.32 -32.20 16.61
CA LEU A 845 27.20 -32.09 15.45
C LEU A 845 26.42 -32.40 14.15
N LYS A 846 26.73 -31.67 13.07
CA LYS A 846 26.10 -31.87 11.76
C LYS A 846 26.42 -33.26 11.20
N SER A 847 25.38 -34.03 10.84
CA SER A 847 25.50 -35.12 9.87
C SER A 847 24.33 -35.10 8.89
N ARG A 848 24.58 -35.51 7.64
CA ARG A 848 23.53 -35.72 6.63
C ARG A 848 23.05 -37.16 6.74
N CYS A 849 21.76 -37.39 6.57
CA CYS A 849 21.25 -38.67 6.06
C CYS A 849 20.17 -38.42 5.01
N ALA A 850 20.24 -39.18 3.91
CA ALA A 850 19.22 -39.18 2.87
C ALA A 850 18.07 -40.11 3.27
N ALA A 851 16.85 -39.77 2.86
CA ALA A 851 15.70 -40.62 3.12
C ALA A 851 15.70 -41.86 2.21
N HIS A 852 15.62 -43.05 2.80
CA HIS A 852 15.10 -44.24 2.13
C HIS A 852 13.84 -44.72 2.86
N ARG A 853 12.83 -45.13 2.10
CA ARG A 853 11.54 -45.59 2.63
C ARG A 853 11.67 -46.97 3.25
N ILE A 854 11.01 -47.18 4.40
CA ILE A 854 10.38 -48.47 4.71
C ILE A 854 8.92 -48.20 5.05
N VAL A 855 8.02 -48.95 4.41
CA VAL A 855 6.58 -48.95 4.69
C VAL A 855 6.30 -50.03 5.72
N TYR A 856 5.56 -49.72 6.78
CA TYR A 856 4.96 -50.74 7.63
C TYR A 856 3.46 -50.52 7.82
N ARG A 857 2.68 -51.51 7.42
CA ARG A 857 1.28 -51.68 7.86
C ARG A 857 1.28 -52.06 9.34
N ARG A 858 0.24 -51.66 10.09
CA ARG A 858 -0.19 -52.39 11.29
C ARG A 858 -1.61 -52.91 11.09
N GLN A 859 -1.81 -54.19 11.41
CA GLN A 859 -3.13 -54.83 11.49
C GLN A 859 -3.68 -54.74 12.92
N LYS A 860 -4.94 -55.16 13.09
CA LYS A 860 -5.68 -55.15 14.36
C LYS A 860 -5.13 -56.16 15.38
N LEU A 861 -5.30 -55.80 16.66
CA LEU A 861 -5.75 -56.55 17.86
C LEU A 861 -5.93 -55.44 18.94
N GLY A 862 -6.95 -55.39 19.82
CA GLY A 862 -7.62 -56.43 20.60
C GLY A 862 -6.95 -56.51 21.99
N GLN A 863 -7.58 -56.28 23.15
CA GLN A 863 -9.00 -56.03 23.52
C GLN A 863 -9.11 -55.03 24.71
N ASP A 864 -10.29 -54.97 25.35
CA ASP A 864 -10.75 -54.12 26.47
C ASP A 864 -9.89 -54.20 27.77
N ILE A 865 -10.02 -53.30 28.76
CA ILE A 865 -11.07 -53.30 29.81
C ILE A 865 -11.25 -51.89 30.46
N HIS A 866 -12.45 -51.64 30.98
CA HIS A 866 -12.91 -50.44 31.71
C HIS A 866 -13.77 -50.91 32.93
N PRO A 867 -14.27 -50.06 33.87
CA PRO A 867 -14.02 -48.64 34.18
C PRO A 867 -13.92 -48.37 35.72
N ARG A 868 -14.26 -47.13 36.17
CA ARG A 868 -14.51 -46.64 37.57
C ARG A 868 -13.24 -46.23 38.35
N ARG A 869 -13.25 -45.21 39.23
CA ARG A 869 -14.26 -44.16 39.58
C ARG A 869 -13.49 -42.98 40.21
N CYS A 870 -13.97 -41.74 40.08
CA CYS A 870 -13.49 -40.61 40.88
C CYS A 870 -14.69 -39.75 41.33
N VAL A 871 -14.62 -39.14 42.52
CA VAL A 871 -15.76 -38.47 43.17
C VAL A 871 -15.37 -37.11 43.74
N ILE A 872 -16.30 -36.17 43.56
CA ILE A 872 -16.38 -34.77 43.98
C ILE A 872 -15.87 -34.48 45.41
N GLY A 873 -15.23 -33.30 45.60
CA GLY A 873 -15.03 -32.63 46.89
C GLY A 873 -14.76 -31.12 46.74
N ARG A 874 -15.37 -30.26 47.59
CA ARG A 874 -15.28 -28.78 47.56
C ARG A 874 -14.82 -28.20 48.90
N ALA A 875 -14.00 -27.15 48.87
CA ALA A 875 -13.91 -26.01 49.81
C ALA A 875 -13.09 -24.90 49.11
N ILE A 876 -13.41 -23.61 49.00
CA ILE A 876 -14.06 -22.59 49.85
C ILE A 876 -13.09 -21.88 50.83
N PHE A 877 -13.13 -20.53 50.80
CA PHE A 877 -12.22 -19.56 51.41
C PHE A 877 -12.30 -19.44 52.94
N VAL A 878 -11.17 -19.07 53.57
CA VAL A 878 -11.10 -18.14 54.73
C VAL A 878 -9.82 -17.29 54.64
N GLN A 879 -9.91 -15.99 54.96
CA GLN A 879 -8.82 -15.05 55.29
C GLN A 879 -9.01 -14.64 56.77
N PRO A 880 -8.00 -14.18 57.56
CA PRO A 880 -7.49 -12.80 57.39
C PRO A 880 -6.07 -12.47 57.99
N SER A 881 -5.76 -11.16 58.02
CA SER A 881 -5.00 -10.37 59.03
C SER A 881 -3.46 -10.39 59.14
N LEU A 882 -2.86 -9.21 58.88
CA LEU A 882 -2.00 -8.37 59.77
C LEU A 882 -0.99 -9.09 60.71
N GLN A 883 0.30 -8.70 60.81
CA GLN A 883 0.79 -7.34 61.16
C GLN A 883 2.29 -7.10 60.81
N ARG A 884 2.88 -5.95 61.18
CA ARG A 884 4.32 -5.58 61.00
C ARG A 884 5.15 -5.79 62.28
N THR A 885 6.46 -6.04 62.14
CA THR A 885 7.50 -5.61 63.12
C THR A 885 8.90 -5.47 62.50
N ASN A 886 9.84 -4.84 63.23
CA ASN A 886 11.15 -4.36 62.75
C ASN A 886 12.34 -5.26 63.19
N GLY A 887 13.52 -5.04 62.60
CA GLY A 887 14.86 -5.47 63.09
C GLY A 887 15.79 -5.92 61.94
N SER A 888 16.99 -5.37 61.67
CA SER A 888 18.23 -5.23 62.49
C SER A 888 18.93 -6.56 62.78
N LEU A 889 20.26 -6.75 62.63
CA LEU A 889 21.38 -6.03 61.98
C LEU A 889 22.64 -6.95 62.09
N CYS A 890 23.71 -6.65 61.34
CA CYS A 890 25.12 -7.02 61.63
C CYS A 890 25.66 -8.48 61.54
N ASP A 891 26.76 -8.57 60.76
CA ASP A 891 28.11 -9.08 61.11
C ASP A 891 28.53 -10.57 61.07
N GLY A 892 29.54 -10.82 60.21
CA GLY A 892 30.72 -11.65 60.47
C GLY A 892 30.65 -13.17 60.13
N CYS A 893 31.78 -13.87 59.97
CA CYS A 893 33.11 -13.47 59.48
C CYS A 893 34.01 -14.72 59.26
N LEU A 894 34.94 -14.63 58.29
CA LEU A 894 36.31 -15.20 58.33
C LEU A 894 36.63 -16.73 58.27
N LEU A 895 37.62 -17.03 57.41
CA LEU A 895 38.79 -17.94 57.54
C LEU A 895 38.84 -19.39 56.95
N LEU A 896 39.92 -19.59 56.15
CA LEU A 896 40.83 -20.75 56.02
C LEU A 896 40.32 -22.09 55.41
N SER A 897 41.12 -22.94 54.73
CA SER A 897 42.39 -22.76 53.96
C SER A 897 42.89 -24.08 53.32
N TYR A 898 43.87 -23.96 52.39
CA TYR A 898 45.03 -24.86 52.15
C TYR A 898 45.00 -26.05 51.15
N PHE A 899 45.87 -25.89 50.13
CA PHE A 899 47.02 -26.74 49.74
C PHE A 899 47.01 -27.71 48.51
N PHE A 900 48.14 -27.60 47.80
CA PHE A 900 48.91 -28.55 46.96
C PHE A 900 48.78 -28.56 45.42
N MET A 901 49.86 -29.08 44.83
CA MET A 901 50.50 -28.87 43.52
C MET A 901 51.35 -30.15 43.24
N PRO A 902 52.15 -30.32 42.14
CA PRO A 902 52.15 -29.74 40.78
C PRO A 902 52.30 -30.85 39.67
N PHE A 903 52.99 -30.52 38.55
CA PHE A 903 53.47 -31.32 37.38
C PHE A 903 52.52 -31.53 36.17
N SER A 904 53.02 -31.82 34.94
CA SER A 904 54.08 -31.19 34.12
C SER A 904 54.15 -31.79 32.69
N ALA A 905 54.49 -30.95 31.69
CA ALA A 905 55.26 -31.25 30.47
C ALA A 905 54.79 -32.23 29.33
N LYS A 906 54.69 -31.65 28.12
CA LYS A 906 55.35 -32.03 26.83
C LYS A 906 54.80 -33.13 25.87
N ASN A 907 54.57 -32.66 24.62
CA ASN A 907 55.14 -33.13 23.33
C ASN A 907 54.56 -34.32 22.48
N SER A 908 54.15 -33.94 21.26
CA SER A 908 54.70 -34.40 19.94
C SER A 908 54.06 -35.50 19.05
N PHE A 909 53.79 -35.08 17.80
CA PHE A 909 54.08 -35.70 16.49
C PHE A 909 53.24 -36.83 15.85
N MET A 910 52.95 -36.62 14.53
CA MET A 910 52.80 -37.53 13.35
C MET A 910 52.01 -38.87 13.43
N GLY A 911 51.40 -39.37 12.36
CA GLY A 911 51.30 -38.88 10.96
C GLY A 911 50.85 -39.97 9.96
N LEU A 912 51.21 -39.80 8.67
CA LEU A 912 51.04 -40.72 7.51
C LEU A 912 49.67 -40.81 6.80
N ALA A 913 49.71 -41.33 5.57
CA ALA A 913 48.65 -41.33 4.54
C ALA A 913 48.84 -42.49 3.55
N THR A 914 47.93 -42.70 2.58
CA THR A 914 48.19 -43.47 1.35
C THR A 914 47.20 -43.17 0.20
N ASN A 915 47.62 -43.44 -1.04
CA ASN A 915 46.83 -43.31 -2.28
C ASN A 915 46.26 -44.66 -2.76
N SER A 916 45.24 -44.65 -3.64
CA SER A 916 45.25 -45.44 -4.90
C SER A 916 44.03 -45.22 -5.82
N SER A 917 44.26 -45.45 -7.12
CA SER A 917 43.30 -45.60 -8.23
C SER A 917 43.40 -47.07 -8.76
N PRO A 918 42.79 -47.61 -9.88
CA PRO A 918 42.23 -46.93 -11.07
C PRO A 918 41.10 -47.67 -11.90
N ARG A 919 40.87 -47.21 -13.15
CA ARG A 919 40.44 -47.94 -14.40
C ARG A 919 38.98 -48.44 -14.66
N SER A 920 38.36 -47.88 -15.72
CA SER A 920 37.82 -48.46 -17.01
C SER A 920 37.40 -49.95 -17.13
N VAL A 921 36.59 -50.45 -18.10
CA VAL A 921 36.46 -50.22 -19.59
C VAL A 921 35.08 -50.71 -20.16
N TYR A 922 34.78 -50.42 -21.45
CA TYR A 922 33.70 -50.94 -22.37
C TYR A 922 32.25 -50.39 -22.14
N SER A 923 31.38 -49.99 -23.11
CA SER A 923 31.07 -50.25 -24.55
C SER A 923 30.26 -51.53 -24.85
N VAL A 924 29.34 -51.64 -25.84
CA VAL A 924 29.46 -51.43 -27.31
C VAL A 924 28.09 -51.22 -28.06
N SER A 925 28.08 -50.41 -29.13
CA SER A 925 27.19 -50.37 -30.34
C SER A 925 25.66 -50.09 -30.31
N GLY A 926 25.17 -49.55 -31.45
CA GLY A 926 23.76 -49.45 -31.87
C GLY A 926 23.59 -48.34 -32.92
N SER A 927 23.38 -48.65 -34.22
CA SER A 927 23.75 -47.73 -35.31
C SER A 927 22.82 -47.67 -36.55
N PHE A 928 22.90 -46.52 -37.25
CA PHE A 928 22.52 -46.23 -38.66
C PHE A 928 21.06 -46.04 -39.12
N GLY A 929 20.89 -45.10 -40.05
CA GLY A 929 19.71 -44.81 -40.88
C GLY A 929 19.88 -43.48 -41.64
N ILE A 930 19.95 -43.48 -42.98
CA ILE A 930 20.41 -42.33 -43.81
C ILE A 930 19.63 -42.19 -45.14
N TRP A 931 18.95 -41.04 -45.34
CA TRP A 931 18.63 -40.33 -46.62
C TRP A 931 17.85 -41.10 -47.74
N PRO A 932 17.50 -40.54 -48.95
CA PRO A 932 17.59 -39.15 -49.48
C PRO A 932 16.31 -38.54 -50.17
N ASN A 933 16.35 -37.21 -50.37
CA ASN A 933 15.82 -36.30 -51.45
C ASN A 933 14.80 -36.73 -52.54
N THR A 934 13.83 -35.83 -52.86
CA THR A 934 13.62 -35.06 -54.15
C THR A 934 12.28 -34.26 -54.08
N SER A 935 12.16 -32.96 -54.47
CA SER A 935 12.05 -32.28 -55.79
C SER A 935 10.68 -32.52 -56.52
N SER A 936 10.00 -31.62 -57.27
CA SER A 936 10.32 -30.34 -57.99
C SER A 936 9.09 -29.41 -58.23
N ASN A 937 9.26 -28.28 -58.95
CA ASN A 937 8.26 -27.19 -59.22
C ASN A 937 7.21 -27.43 -60.34
N ALA A 938 6.08 -26.69 -60.32
CA ALA A 938 5.29 -26.11 -61.46
C ALA A 938 4.20 -25.12 -60.93
N LEU A 939 4.01 -23.86 -61.36
CA LEU A 939 3.52 -23.27 -62.64
C LEU A 939 2.00 -23.51 -62.92
N LEU A 940 1.15 -22.58 -63.42
CA LEU A 940 1.14 -21.10 -63.61
C LEU A 940 -0.32 -20.62 -63.97
N ASN A 941 -0.51 -19.33 -64.33
CA ASN A 941 -1.62 -18.70 -65.11
C ASN A 941 -2.94 -18.25 -64.41
N VAL A 942 -3.66 -17.19 -64.85
CA VAL A 942 -3.25 -15.88 -65.46
C VAL A 942 -4.44 -14.87 -65.47
N GLY A 943 -4.17 -13.55 -65.38
CA GLY A 943 -5.13 -12.44 -65.67
C GLY A 943 -4.76 -11.16 -64.90
N ARG A 944 -4.43 -9.97 -65.46
CA ARG A 944 -5.05 -9.10 -66.52
C ARG A 944 -6.41 -8.52 -66.09
N LEU A 945 -6.74 -7.22 -66.21
CA LEU A 945 -6.08 -5.94 -66.61
C LEU A 945 -6.75 -4.79 -65.78
N LEU A 946 -6.15 -3.62 -65.48
CA LEU A 946 -6.16 -2.36 -66.29
C LEU A 946 -7.49 -2.08 -67.03
N THR A 947 -8.12 -0.89 -67.02
CA THR A 947 -7.78 0.47 -66.52
C THR A 947 -9.06 1.30 -66.34
N LEU A 948 -9.03 2.43 -65.62
CA LEU A 948 -9.51 3.72 -66.17
C LEU A 948 -8.94 4.95 -65.41
N TYR A 949 -8.96 6.11 -66.08
CA TYR A 949 -8.28 7.37 -65.76
C TYR A 949 -9.02 8.19 -64.67
N GLY A 950 -8.47 9.24 -64.04
CA GLY A 950 -7.11 9.82 -64.11
C GLY A 950 -7.10 11.37 -63.98
N ARG A 951 -5.95 11.95 -63.59
CA ARG A 951 -5.65 13.40 -63.35
C ARG A 951 -6.35 14.02 -62.10
N ALA A 952 -5.78 14.81 -61.18
CA ALA A 952 -4.50 15.53 -60.95
C ALA A 952 -4.55 17.08 -61.08
N LYS A 953 -4.17 17.79 -59.99
CA LYS A 953 -3.43 19.08 -59.96
C LYS A 953 -3.03 19.47 -58.51
N HIS A 954 -1.94 20.25 -58.35
CA HIS A 954 -1.44 20.87 -57.10
C HIS A 954 -1.69 22.42 -57.11
N PRO A 955 -1.26 23.26 -56.11
CA PRO A 955 -1.99 23.60 -54.89
C PRO A 955 -2.71 24.98 -54.91
N PRO A 956 -2.19 26.18 -54.49
CA PRO A 956 -0.87 26.59 -53.95
C PRO A 956 -0.92 27.14 -52.47
N ARG A 957 -0.19 28.25 -52.20
CA ARG A 957 -0.03 29.08 -50.97
C ARG A 957 -1.23 30.06 -50.81
N GLN A 958 -1.51 30.79 -49.71
CA GLN A 958 -0.69 31.64 -48.79
C GLN A 958 -1.37 31.70 -47.39
N HIS A 959 -0.70 31.79 -46.21
CA HIS A 959 0.23 32.78 -45.61
C HIS A 959 -0.43 33.99 -44.90
N ILE A 960 0.24 34.50 -43.84
CA ILE A 960 0.11 35.83 -43.17
C ILE A 960 -0.87 35.98 -41.95
N HIS A 961 -0.27 35.83 -40.77
CA HIS A 961 -0.25 36.71 -39.57
C HIS A 961 -1.47 37.12 -38.71
N ARG A 962 -1.14 37.17 -37.40
CA ARG A 962 -1.49 38.14 -36.31
C ARG A 962 -2.98 38.33 -35.96
N GLN A 963 -3.41 37.99 -34.74
CA GLN A 963 -3.08 38.56 -33.40
C GLN A 963 -3.88 39.83 -33.07
N GLN A 964 -4.22 39.98 -31.77
CA GLN A 964 -4.80 41.17 -31.13
C GLN A 964 -6.26 41.49 -31.53
N GLN A 965 -7.10 42.07 -30.66
CA GLN A 965 -7.20 41.96 -29.19
C GLN A 965 -8.64 42.38 -28.76
N VAL A 966 -9.02 42.03 -27.53
CA VAL A 966 -10.12 42.58 -26.70
C VAL A 966 -10.35 44.11 -26.86
N PRO A 967 -11.56 44.66 -26.61
CA PRO A 967 -12.37 44.35 -25.42
C PRO A 967 -13.91 44.25 -25.57
N ILE A 968 -14.53 43.95 -24.42
CA ILE A 968 -15.98 43.94 -24.16
C ILE A 968 -16.44 45.36 -23.74
N ALA A 969 -17.67 45.74 -24.15
CA ALA A 969 -18.58 46.75 -23.58
C ALA A 969 -18.97 47.95 -24.49
N ALA A 970 -20.05 47.77 -25.25
CA ALA A 970 -20.99 48.81 -25.72
C ALA A 970 -22.36 48.12 -25.90
N VAL A 971 -23.28 48.15 -24.93
CA VAL A 971 -24.24 49.24 -24.62
C VAL A 971 -25.31 49.45 -25.72
N LEU A 972 -26.41 48.72 -25.53
CA LEU A 972 -27.82 49.13 -25.68
C LEU A 972 -28.20 50.28 -26.62
N SER A 973 -29.21 50.02 -27.47
CA SER A 973 -30.42 50.89 -27.51
C SER A 973 -31.67 50.11 -27.97
N ARG A 974 -32.86 50.60 -27.63
CA ARG A 974 -34.18 50.08 -28.04
C ARG A 974 -34.93 51.14 -28.85
N LYS A 975 -35.67 50.71 -29.88
CA LYS A 975 -36.96 51.25 -30.37
C LYS A 975 -37.61 50.13 -31.21
N GLY A 976 -38.87 49.80 -30.94
CA GLY A 976 -40.03 50.14 -31.78
C GLY A 976 -40.32 48.99 -32.76
N LEU A 977 -41.35 48.16 -32.58
CA LEU A 977 -42.72 48.39 -33.10
C LEU A 977 -42.67 48.82 -34.58
N GLU A 978 -43.10 48.03 -35.55
CA GLU A 978 -44.51 47.61 -35.73
C GLU A 978 -44.71 46.54 -36.83
N ALA A 979 -46.00 46.26 -37.14
CA ALA A 979 -46.57 45.74 -38.39
C ALA A 979 -46.21 44.33 -38.92
N LEU A 980 -47.26 43.48 -38.94
CA LEU A 980 -47.40 42.27 -39.75
C LEU A 980 -47.91 42.61 -41.17
N GLU A 981 -47.85 41.60 -42.05
CA GLU A 981 -48.66 41.45 -43.28
C GLU A 981 -48.49 42.42 -44.47
N LEU A 982 -48.38 41.80 -45.66
CA LEU A 982 -49.33 42.05 -46.75
C LEU A 982 -49.35 40.84 -47.70
N LEU A 983 -50.46 40.10 -47.73
CA LEU A 983 -50.70 38.97 -48.65
C LEU A 983 -52.08 39.10 -49.31
N PRO A 984 -52.13 39.26 -50.64
CA PRO A 984 -53.37 39.06 -51.41
C PRO A 984 -53.19 38.13 -52.62
N LEU A 985 -54.20 37.36 -53.05
CA LEU A 985 -55.33 36.79 -52.31
C LEU A 985 -55.81 35.46 -52.94
N TRP A 986 -55.21 35.05 -54.07
CA TRP A 986 -55.74 34.04 -55.00
C TRP A 986 -55.38 32.58 -54.66
N LEU A 987 -54.37 32.35 -53.82
CA LEU A 987 -53.95 31.00 -53.42
C LEU A 987 -54.80 30.42 -52.26
N LYS A 988 -56.10 30.76 -52.23
CA LYS A 988 -57.05 30.41 -51.15
C LYS A 988 -57.97 29.22 -51.45
N GLU A 989 -58.09 28.77 -52.71
CA GLU A 989 -59.31 28.07 -53.16
C GLU A 989 -59.16 26.63 -53.72
N ARG A 990 -58.02 25.93 -53.57
CA ARG A 990 -57.83 24.63 -54.27
C ARG A 990 -57.47 23.37 -53.48
N LEU A 991 -57.52 23.36 -52.15
CA LEU A 991 -57.50 22.12 -51.35
C LEU A 991 -58.42 22.23 -50.13
N GLY A 992 -59.65 21.72 -50.26
CA GLY A 992 -60.65 21.76 -49.20
C GLY A 992 -60.57 20.59 -48.21
N GLY A 993 -60.39 20.91 -46.93
CA GLY A 993 -61.23 20.31 -45.87
C GLY A 993 -60.98 18.87 -45.39
N VAL A 994 -59.82 18.59 -44.81
CA VAL A 994 -59.76 17.76 -43.57
C VAL A 994 -58.77 18.39 -42.58
N PRO A 995 -59.18 18.81 -41.37
CA PRO A 995 -58.30 19.49 -40.43
C PRO A 995 -57.41 18.51 -39.66
N LEU A 996 -56.09 18.64 -39.82
CA LEU A 996 -55.10 17.83 -39.09
C LEU A 996 -54.14 18.71 -38.27
N GLN A 997 -54.71 19.53 -37.36
CA GLN A 997 -53.96 20.19 -36.29
C GLN A 997 -53.44 19.15 -35.27
N LYS A 998 -52.31 18.51 -35.58
CA LYS A 998 -51.45 17.92 -34.54
C LYS A 998 -50.74 19.06 -33.80
N VAL A 999 -51.39 19.55 -32.74
CA VAL A 999 -50.86 20.58 -31.83
C VAL A 999 -49.50 20.14 -31.30
N ILE A 1000 -48.48 21.01 -31.44
CA ILE A 1000 -47.17 20.81 -30.84
C ILE A 1000 -47.28 21.22 -29.37
N LYS A 1001 -47.48 20.23 -28.51
CA LYS A 1001 -47.70 20.43 -27.08
C LYS A 1001 -46.49 21.08 -26.40
N PHE A 1002 -46.76 22.02 -25.49
CA PHE A 1002 -45.74 22.53 -24.58
C PHE A 1002 -45.78 21.76 -23.25
N ASP A 1003 -44.92 20.75 -23.14
CA ASP A 1003 -44.84 19.87 -21.97
C ASP A 1003 -43.59 20.21 -21.14
N VAL A 1004 -43.73 20.35 -19.83
CA VAL A 1004 -42.62 20.64 -18.90
C VAL A 1004 -42.47 19.50 -17.89
N GLN A 1005 -41.24 19.14 -17.56
CA GLN A 1005 -40.91 18.28 -16.42
C GLN A 1005 -40.20 19.09 -15.34
N ALA A 1006 -40.65 19.03 -14.09
CA ALA A 1006 -40.10 19.80 -12.98
C ALA A 1006 -39.82 18.94 -11.73
N ASP A 1007 -38.83 19.39 -10.94
CA ASP A 1007 -38.28 18.69 -9.77
C ASP A 1007 -37.63 19.72 -8.79
N LEU A 1008 -37.40 19.34 -7.53
CA LEU A 1008 -36.71 20.16 -6.52
C LEU A 1008 -35.38 19.52 -6.11
N ALA A 1009 -34.29 20.04 -6.67
CA ALA A 1009 -32.94 19.66 -6.24
C ALA A 1009 -32.65 20.19 -4.82
N ASP A 1010 -32.14 19.33 -3.94
CA ASP A 1010 -31.80 19.67 -2.56
C ASP A 1010 -30.40 20.29 -2.46
N PHE A 1011 -30.28 21.35 -1.66
CA PHE A 1011 -29.04 22.06 -1.35
C PHE A 1011 -28.97 22.47 0.14
N GLN A 1012 -29.68 21.77 1.04
CA GLN A 1012 -29.81 22.13 2.46
C GLN A 1012 -28.45 22.29 3.16
N ALA A 1013 -27.48 21.43 2.86
CA ALA A 1013 -26.12 21.48 3.40
C ALA A 1013 -25.37 22.79 3.06
N LEU A 1014 -25.72 23.44 1.95
CA LEU A 1014 -25.11 24.70 1.50
C LEU A 1014 -25.85 25.95 2.01
N SER A 1015 -26.98 25.81 2.69
CA SER A 1015 -27.86 26.94 3.06
C SER A 1015 -27.19 28.04 3.89
N ARG A 1016 -26.21 27.70 4.73
CA ARG A 1016 -25.37 28.66 5.48
C ARG A 1016 -24.45 29.52 4.58
N LYS A 1017 -24.16 29.06 3.36
CA LYS A 1017 -23.34 29.76 2.34
C LYS A 1017 -24.17 30.30 1.17
N ASN A 1018 -25.46 29.94 1.09
CA ASN A 1018 -26.37 30.26 -0.02
C ASN A 1018 -27.57 31.12 0.44
N SER A 1019 -27.33 32.15 1.24
CA SER A 1019 -28.33 33.14 1.70
C SER A 1019 -29.64 32.56 2.27
N GLY A 1020 -29.56 31.38 2.91
CA GLY A 1020 -30.71 30.66 3.48
C GLY A 1020 -31.58 29.89 2.47
N TYR A 1021 -31.21 29.84 1.19
CA TYR A 1021 -31.83 28.95 0.21
C TYR A 1021 -31.42 27.50 0.45
N ARG A 1022 -32.38 26.59 0.30
CA ARG A 1022 -32.25 25.16 0.68
C ARG A 1022 -32.54 24.20 -0.46
N TYR A 1023 -33.23 24.66 -1.49
CA TYR A 1023 -33.64 23.86 -2.65
C TYR A 1023 -33.54 24.71 -3.92
N LEU A 1024 -33.61 24.07 -5.09
CA LEU A 1024 -33.68 24.72 -6.40
C LEU A 1024 -34.81 24.05 -7.19
N LEU A 1025 -35.87 24.81 -7.50
CA LEU A 1025 -36.90 24.34 -8.41
C LEU A 1025 -36.30 24.34 -9.82
N LEU A 1026 -36.19 23.17 -10.42
CA LEU A 1026 -35.75 22.98 -11.80
C LEU A 1026 -36.97 22.63 -12.65
N ALA A 1027 -37.13 23.29 -13.79
CA ALA A 1027 -38.17 22.99 -14.77
C ALA A 1027 -37.56 22.93 -16.18
N VAL A 1028 -37.87 21.88 -16.92
CA VAL A 1028 -37.31 21.59 -18.25
C VAL A 1028 -38.44 21.45 -19.25
N ASP A 1029 -38.44 22.27 -20.30
CA ASP A 1029 -39.28 22.01 -21.48
C ASP A 1029 -38.84 20.72 -22.16
N VAL A 1030 -39.76 19.77 -22.32
CA VAL A 1030 -39.52 18.45 -22.90
C VAL A 1030 -39.16 18.53 -24.39
N LEU A 1031 -39.55 19.60 -25.10
CA LEU A 1031 -39.28 19.79 -26.52
C LEU A 1031 -37.91 20.46 -26.76
N SER A 1032 -37.72 21.71 -26.29
CA SER A 1032 -36.44 22.44 -26.49
C SER A 1032 -35.30 21.96 -25.59
N ARG A 1033 -35.61 21.26 -24.49
CA ARG A 1033 -34.67 20.95 -23.38
C ARG A 1033 -34.09 22.18 -22.69
N ARG A 1034 -34.69 23.36 -22.89
CA ARG A 1034 -34.37 24.57 -22.15
C ARG A 1034 -34.77 24.39 -20.69
N MET A 1035 -33.79 24.58 -19.80
CA MET A 1035 -33.96 24.44 -18.36
C MET A 1035 -34.05 25.80 -17.68
N PHE A 1036 -35.05 25.95 -16.81
CA PHE A 1036 -35.32 27.07 -15.92
C PHE A 1036 -35.00 26.63 -14.49
N GLY A 1037 -34.51 27.55 -13.65
CA GLY A 1037 -34.08 27.22 -12.29
C GLY A 1037 -34.27 28.37 -11.31
N LEU A 1038 -34.90 28.11 -10.16
CA LEU A 1038 -35.28 29.14 -9.19
C LEU A 1038 -35.07 28.69 -7.74
N PRO A 1039 -34.23 29.38 -6.93
CA PRO A 1039 -33.85 28.92 -5.60
C PRO A 1039 -34.98 29.13 -4.58
N VAL A 1040 -35.23 28.10 -3.76
CA VAL A 1040 -36.36 28.05 -2.81
C VAL A 1040 -35.84 27.85 -1.38
N LYS A 1041 -36.43 28.58 -0.41
CA LYS A 1041 -35.99 28.52 1.00
C LYS A 1041 -36.62 27.37 1.80
N SER A 1042 -37.77 26.86 1.38
CA SER A 1042 -38.41 25.69 2.00
C SER A 1042 -39.21 24.86 0.99
N LYS A 1043 -39.47 23.58 1.29
CA LYS A 1043 -40.42 22.72 0.56
C LYS A 1043 -41.90 23.03 0.88
N LYS A 1044 -42.22 24.12 1.61
CA LYS A 1044 -43.61 24.48 1.90
C LYS A 1044 -44.33 24.84 0.58
N PRO A 1045 -45.56 24.36 0.34
CA PRO A 1045 -46.28 24.60 -0.91
C PRO A 1045 -46.40 26.08 -1.31
N ALA A 1046 -46.44 27.02 -0.36
CA ALA A 1046 -46.47 28.45 -0.65
C ALA A 1046 -45.16 28.99 -1.26
N ASP A 1047 -44.00 28.53 -0.78
CA ASP A 1047 -42.69 28.90 -1.36
C ASP A 1047 -42.51 28.28 -2.74
N VAL A 1048 -42.95 27.03 -2.92
CA VAL A 1048 -42.86 26.30 -4.19
C VAL A 1048 -43.87 26.85 -5.22
N LYS A 1049 -45.07 27.28 -4.81
CA LYS A 1049 -46.03 28.00 -5.67
C LYS A 1049 -45.39 29.24 -6.27
N ARG A 1050 -44.83 30.12 -5.43
CA ARG A 1050 -44.13 31.34 -5.87
C ARG A 1050 -42.98 31.06 -6.84
N ALA A 1051 -42.19 30.02 -6.57
CA ALA A 1051 -41.14 29.60 -7.48
C ALA A 1051 -41.69 29.14 -8.85
N PHE A 1052 -42.83 28.45 -8.90
CA PHE A 1052 -43.51 28.14 -10.15
C PHE A 1052 -44.09 29.38 -10.85
N GLU A 1053 -44.66 30.34 -10.11
CA GLU A 1053 -45.17 31.60 -10.68
C GLU A 1053 -44.04 32.38 -11.37
N GLU A 1054 -42.88 32.49 -10.74
CA GLU A 1054 -41.69 33.12 -11.33
C GLU A 1054 -41.05 32.29 -12.47
N VAL A 1055 -41.08 30.95 -12.42
CA VAL A 1055 -40.63 30.07 -13.53
C VAL A 1055 -41.57 30.23 -14.74
N PHE A 1056 -42.87 30.18 -14.53
CA PHE A 1056 -43.87 30.29 -15.59
C PHE A 1056 -43.88 31.68 -16.22
N GLY A 1057 -43.64 32.75 -15.44
CA GLY A 1057 -43.42 34.10 -15.97
C GLY A 1057 -42.17 34.27 -16.84
N GLN A 1058 -41.23 33.31 -16.81
CA GLN A 1058 -40.04 33.27 -17.68
C GLN A 1058 -40.21 32.38 -18.92
N MET A 1059 -41.29 31.60 -19.00
CA MET A 1059 -41.58 30.73 -20.15
C MET A 1059 -42.30 31.52 -21.26
N PRO A 1060 -42.07 31.20 -22.55
CA PRO A 1060 -42.74 31.88 -23.66
C PRO A 1060 -44.25 31.61 -23.73
N LYS A 1061 -44.71 30.51 -23.12
CA LYS A 1061 -46.11 30.15 -22.88
C LYS A 1061 -46.19 29.21 -21.66
N LEU A 1062 -47.36 29.11 -21.04
CA LEU A 1062 -47.62 28.14 -19.98
C LEU A 1062 -47.57 26.70 -20.52
N PRO A 1063 -47.15 25.70 -19.71
CA PRO A 1063 -47.19 24.30 -20.12
C PRO A 1063 -48.62 23.76 -20.17
N GLU A 1064 -48.96 23.04 -21.23
CA GLU A 1064 -50.18 22.23 -21.30
C GLU A 1064 -50.12 21.06 -20.31
N THR A 1065 -48.93 20.47 -20.17
CA THR A 1065 -48.69 19.30 -19.33
C THR A 1065 -47.50 19.55 -18.40
N LEU A 1066 -47.67 19.28 -17.10
CA LEU A 1066 -46.59 19.36 -16.12
C LEU A 1066 -46.32 17.98 -15.49
N TYR A 1067 -45.12 17.45 -15.69
CA TYR A 1067 -44.66 16.22 -15.08
C TYR A 1067 -43.83 16.50 -13.82
N THR A 1068 -44.26 16.01 -12.66
CA THR A 1068 -43.43 15.99 -11.43
C THR A 1068 -43.34 14.59 -10.85
N ASP A 1069 -42.60 14.44 -9.76
CA ASP A 1069 -42.71 13.29 -8.87
C ASP A 1069 -43.96 13.42 -7.94
N ARG A 1070 -43.98 12.69 -6.82
CA ARG A 1070 -45.05 12.72 -5.80
C ARG A 1070 -44.70 13.52 -4.54
N GLY A 1071 -43.68 14.37 -4.57
CA GLY A 1071 -43.34 15.27 -3.46
C GLY A 1071 -44.56 16.02 -2.94
N LEU A 1072 -44.69 16.09 -1.60
CA LEU A 1072 -45.82 16.73 -0.91
C LEU A 1072 -45.95 18.21 -1.29
N GLU A 1073 -44.81 18.86 -1.54
CA GLU A 1073 -44.68 20.18 -2.18
C GLU A 1073 -45.52 20.36 -3.45
N PHE A 1074 -45.68 19.32 -4.27
CA PHE A 1074 -46.36 19.37 -5.58
C PHE A 1074 -47.75 18.72 -5.57
N VAL A 1075 -48.17 18.06 -4.48
CA VAL A 1075 -49.49 17.38 -4.37
C VAL A 1075 -50.41 17.96 -3.28
N ALA A 1076 -49.93 18.93 -2.50
CA ALA A 1076 -50.75 19.68 -1.54
C ALA A 1076 -51.93 20.41 -2.20
N LYS A 1077 -53.02 20.59 -1.46
CA LYS A 1077 -54.27 21.21 -1.95
C LYS A 1077 -54.07 22.56 -2.66
N PRO A 1078 -53.34 23.55 -2.09
CA PRO A 1078 -53.12 24.86 -2.74
C PRO A 1078 -52.35 24.79 -4.07
N MET A 1079 -51.55 23.74 -4.28
CA MET A 1079 -50.80 23.54 -5.52
C MET A 1079 -51.63 22.85 -6.60
N LYS A 1080 -52.51 21.92 -6.21
CA LYS A 1080 -53.52 21.35 -7.12
C LYS A 1080 -54.50 22.42 -7.60
N GLU A 1081 -54.94 23.30 -6.70
CA GLU A 1081 -55.79 24.44 -7.01
C GLU A 1081 -55.09 25.43 -7.95
N PHE A 1082 -53.84 25.80 -7.68
CA PHE A 1082 -53.02 26.66 -8.54
C PHE A 1082 -52.80 26.10 -9.96
N PHE A 1083 -52.45 24.82 -10.11
CA PHE A 1083 -52.27 24.25 -11.45
C PHE A 1083 -53.60 24.15 -12.22
N ALA A 1084 -54.71 23.89 -11.54
CA ALA A 1084 -56.05 23.91 -12.15
C ALA A 1084 -56.46 25.33 -12.57
N GLU A 1085 -56.21 26.35 -11.74
CA GLU A 1085 -56.44 27.78 -12.04
C GLU A 1085 -55.67 28.22 -13.31
N LYS A 1086 -54.45 27.73 -13.51
CA LYS A 1086 -53.63 28.00 -14.71
C LYS A 1086 -53.91 27.04 -15.89
N GLY A 1087 -54.88 26.11 -15.78
CA GLY A 1087 -55.25 25.16 -16.83
C GLY A 1087 -54.23 24.04 -17.11
N ILE A 1088 -53.24 23.85 -16.23
CA ILE A 1088 -52.07 22.98 -16.44
C ILE A 1088 -52.41 21.54 -16.05
N LYS A 1089 -52.25 20.58 -16.97
CA LYS A 1089 -52.52 19.15 -16.68
C LYS A 1089 -51.33 18.49 -16.01
N LYS A 1090 -51.42 18.29 -14.69
CA LYS A 1090 -50.36 17.63 -13.92
C LYS A 1090 -50.39 16.10 -14.10
N TYR A 1091 -49.23 15.48 -14.34
CA TYR A 1091 -49.00 14.04 -14.31
C TYR A 1091 -47.86 13.67 -13.35
N GLU A 1092 -47.97 12.52 -12.70
CA GLU A 1092 -47.05 12.06 -11.65
C GLU A 1092 -46.22 10.86 -12.16
N ARG A 1093 -44.91 10.87 -11.96
CA ARG A 1093 -44.00 9.78 -12.36
C ARG A 1093 -43.42 9.01 -11.16
N ARG A 1094 -42.97 7.76 -11.35
CA ARG A 1094 -42.39 6.91 -10.29
C ARG A 1094 -40.85 6.92 -10.30
N ARG A 1095 -40.28 7.36 -9.16
CA ARG A 1095 -38.95 7.06 -8.56
C ARG A 1095 -37.67 7.73 -9.12
N GLN A 1096 -36.71 7.89 -8.19
CA GLN A 1096 -35.27 8.23 -8.28
C GLN A 1096 -34.87 9.66 -8.70
N PRO A 1097 -34.46 10.53 -7.75
CA PRO A 1097 -33.84 11.83 -8.02
C PRO A 1097 -32.30 11.73 -8.14
N SER A 1098 -31.64 12.78 -8.65
CA SER A 1098 -30.16 12.92 -8.61
C SER A 1098 -29.72 14.39 -8.53
N GLN A 1099 -28.66 14.70 -7.77
CA GLN A 1099 -28.28 16.07 -7.39
C GLN A 1099 -26.94 16.51 -7.98
N ARG A 1100 -26.85 17.73 -8.55
CA ARG A 1100 -25.60 18.44 -8.95
C ARG A 1100 -25.77 19.96 -8.90
N GLU A 1101 -24.66 20.70 -8.72
CA GLU A 1101 -24.62 22.13 -8.34
C GLU A 1101 -24.95 23.19 -9.43
N PRO A 1102 -25.26 24.45 -9.05
CA PRO A 1102 -26.01 25.40 -9.90
C PRO A 1102 -25.28 26.08 -11.08
N PHE A 1103 -24.01 25.82 -11.36
CA PHE A 1103 -23.34 26.35 -12.59
C PHE A 1103 -23.86 25.69 -13.89
N PHE A 1104 -24.69 24.65 -13.76
CA PHE A 1104 -25.15 23.76 -14.83
C PHE A 1104 -26.05 24.42 -15.89
N LEU A 1105 -26.90 25.38 -15.51
CA LEU A 1105 -27.93 25.99 -16.37
C LEU A 1105 -27.33 26.65 -17.62
N SER A 1106 -26.34 27.52 -17.44
CA SER A 1106 -25.67 28.21 -18.55
C SER A 1106 -24.89 27.24 -19.44
N ALA A 1107 -24.22 26.26 -18.84
CA ALA A 1107 -23.44 25.27 -19.57
C ALA A 1107 -24.33 24.36 -20.45
N ILE A 1108 -25.47 23.89 -19.93
CA ILE A 1108 -26.42 23.06 -20.70
C ILE A 1108 -27.15 23.87 -21.76
N ASN A 1109 -27.76 25.00 -21.40
CA ASN A 1109 -28.60 25.76 -22.34
C ASN A 1109 -27.80 26.33 -23.53
N ASN A 1110 -26.46 26.47 -23.39
CA ASN A 1110 -25.55 26.91 -24.45
C ASN A 1110 -24.70 25.77 -25.08
N SER A 1111 -24.95 24.50 -24.74
CA SER A 1111 -24.26 23.34 -25.34
C SER A 1111 -25.11 22.67 -26.42
N VAL A 1112 -24.50 22.29 -27.55
CA VAL A 1112 -25.21 21.60 -28.64
C VAL A 1112 -25.65 20.20 -28.20
N CYS A 1113 -26.96 19.95 -28.16
CA CYS A 1113 -27.51 18.65 -27.82
C CYS A 1113 -27.41 17.70 -29.03
N ARG A 1114 -26.94 16.46 -28.80
CA ARG A 1114 -26.74 15.47 -29.87
C ARG A 1114 -28.04 15.06 -30.58
N ALA A 1115 -29.18 15.12 -29.90
CA ALA A 1115 -30.47 14.72 -30.45
C ALA A 1115 -31.13 15.83 -31.30
N THR A 1116 -31.17 17.07 -30.80
CA THR A 1116 -31.75 18.22 -31.52
C THR A 1116 -30.80 18.83 -32.54
N GLY A 1117 -29.48 18.62 -32.38
CA GLY A 1117 -28.44 19.19 -33.22
C GLY A 1117 -28.20 20.70 -33.03
N LEU A 1118 -28.87 21.33 -32.06
CA LEU A 1118 -28.78 22.75 -31.71
C LEU A 1118 -28.53 22.91 -30.20
N LYS A 1119 -28.18 24.11 -29.74
CA LYS A 1119 -28.21 24.44 -28.30
C LYS A 1119 -29.66 24.66 -27.84
N PRO A 1120 -30.04 24.32 -26.60
CA PRO A 1120 -31.39 24.61 -26.09
C PRO A 1120 -31.82 26.09 -26.17
N ASN A 1121 -30.89 27.04 -26.02
CA ASN A 1121 -31.17 28.47 -26.21
C ASN A 1121 -31.42 28.89 -27.68
N ASP A 1122 -30.92 28.12 -28.65
CA ASP A 1122 -31.07 28.42 -30.09
C ASP A 1122 -32.40 27.85 -30.65
N ILE A 1123 -33.20 27.19 -29.82
CA ILE A 1123 -34.49 26.58 -30.20
C ILE A 1123 -35.63 27.58 -29.93
N THR A 1124 -36.46 27.79 -30.96
CA THR A 1124 -37.56 28.77 -31.00
C THR A 1124 -38.78 28.15 -31.68
N ASP A 1125 -39.99 28.68 -31.47
CA ASP A 1125 -41.19 28.13 -32.13
C ASP A 1125 -41.08 28.08 -33.67
N ALA A 1126 -40.29 28.99 -34.26
CA ALA A 1126 -40.00 29.01 -35.70
C ALA A 1126 -39.19 27.78 -36.19
N ASN A 1127 -38.22 27.29 -35.41
CA ASN A 1127 -37.42 26.10 -35.76
C ASN A 1127 -37.86 24.81 -35.02
N ALA A 1128 -38.79 24.91 -34.07
CA ALA A 1128 -39.30 23.78 -33.29
C ALA A 1128 -39.86 22.65 -34.16
N ARG A 1129 -40.44 22.96 -35.34
CA ARG A 1129 -40.95 21.94 -36.29
C ARG A 1129 -39.83 21.16 -36.98
N GLU A 1130 -38.68 21.79 -37.21
CA GLU A 1130 -37.48 21.15 -37.77
C GLU A 1130 -36.77 20.31 -36.70
N VAL A 1131 -36.62 20.84 -35.48
CA VAL A 1131 -36.13 20.09 -34.32
C VAL A 1131 -37.01 18.86 -34.04
N TRP A 1132 -38.34 19.02 -34.09
CA TRP A 1132 -39.27 17.91 -33.94
C TRP A 1132 -39.09 16.86 -35.05
N LYS A 1133 -38.97 17.28 -36.32
CA LYS A 1133 -38.63 16.37 -37.43
C LYS A 1133 -37.29 15.66 -37.23
N ARG A 1134 -36.29 16.31 -36.62
CA ARG A 1134 -34.97 15.72 -36.38
C ARG A 1134 -34.93 14.73 -35.21
N VAL A 1135 -35.78 14.90 -34.21
CA VAL A 1135 -35.87 14.01 -33.04
C VAL A 1135 -36.90 12.89 -33.24
N TYR A 1136 -37.96 13.11 -34.04
CA TYR A 1136 -39.13 12.22 -34.16
C TYR A 1136 -39.57 11.91 -35.60
N GLY A 1137 -38.96 12.51 -36.63
CA GLY A 1137 -39.41 12.41 -38.02
C GLY A 1137 -38.81 11.25 -38.81
N GLU A 1138 -39.62 10.70 -39.73
CA GLU A 1138 -39.21 9.87 -40.88
C GLU A 1138 -38.27 8.69 -40.57
N GLY A 1139 -38.49 8.05 -39.41
CA GLY A 1139 -37.91 6.74 -39.03
C GLY A 1139 -38.88 5.80 -38.32
N LEU A 1140 -40.18 6.14 -38.25
CA LEU A 1140 -41.20 5.41 -37.47
C LEU A 1140 -42.40 4.96 -38.33
N VAL A 1141 -42.13 4.11 -39.32
CA VAL A 1141 -43.06 3.01 -39.61
C VAL A 1141 -42.69 1.89 -38.64
N PRO A 1142 -43.55 1.49 -37.68
CA PRO A 1142 -43.30 0.31 -36.88
C PRO A 1142 -43.31 -0.90 -37.80
N ALA A 1143 -42.14 -1.49 -38.05
CA ALA A 1143 -42.10 -2.78 -38.74
C ALA A 1143 -42.84 -3.80 -37.88
N GLU A 1144 -43.93 -4.37 -38.40
CA GLU A 1144 -44.71 -5.41 -37.72
C GLU A 1144 -43.84 -6.66 -37.52
N LYS A 1145 -43.15 -6.69 -36.39
CA LYS A 1145 -42.41 -7.88 -35.96
C LYS A 1145 -43.44 -8.94 -35.60
N ARG A 1146 -43.61 -9.88 -36.53
CA ARG A 1146 -44.33 -11.15 -36.33
C ARG A 1146 -43.93 -11.73 -34.97
N PRO A 1147 -44.89 -12.23 -34.16
CA PRO A 1147 -44.54 -12.85 -32.88
C PRO A 1147 -43.56 -14.00 -33.12
N LYS A 1148 -42.57 -14.13 -32.23
CA LYS A 1148 -41.50 -15.16 -32.35
C LYS A 1148 -41.99 -16.60 -32.17
N ILE A 1149 -43.24 -16.76 -31.74
CA ILE A 1149 -43.89 -18.02 -31.38
C ILE A 1149 -45.29 -17.98 -32.02
N LYS A 1150 -45.77 -19.11 -32.53
CA LYS A 1150 -47.06 -19.25 -33.22
C LYS A 1150 -48.10 -19.95 -32.34
N ALA A 1151 -49.37 -19.77 -32.69
CA ALA A 1151 -50.42 -20.67 -32.22
C ALA A 1151 -50.12 -22.12 -32.67
N GLY A 1152 -50.36 -23.10 -31.81
CA GLY A 1152 -50.05 -24.51 -32.02
C GLY A 1152 -48.59 -24.93 -31.74
N GLU A 1153 -47.67 -23.99 -31.48
CA GLU A 1153 -46.30 -24.35 -31.06
C GLU A 1153 -46.26 -24.75 -29.58
N THR A 1154 -45.49 -25.80 -29.26
CA THR A 1154 -45.26 -26.26 -27.89
C THR A 1154 -44.10 -25.52 -27.24
N VAL A 1155 -44.31 -25.08 -25.99
CA VAL A 1155 -43.39 -24.26 -25.20
C VAL A 1155 -43.31 -24.73 -23.76
N ARG A 1156 -42.27 -24.31 -23.04
CA ARG A 1156 -42.17 -24.43 -21.58
C ARG A 1156 -42.08 -23.03 -20.96
N ILE A 1157 -42.64 -22.86 -19.77
CA ILE A 1157 -42.69 -21.57 -19.08
C ILE A 1157 -41.40 -21.41 -18.26
N PRO A 1158 -40.66 -20.29 -18.36
CA PRO A 1158 -39.46 -20.08 -17.56
C PRO A 1158 -39.82 -19.82 -16.09
N GLU A 1159 -39.24 -20.58 -15.17
CA GLU A 1159 -39.53 -20.45 -13.74
C GLU A 1159 -38.61 -19.42 -13.05
N PRO A 1160 -39.13 -18.62 -12.10
CA PRO A 1160 -38.38 -17.54 -11.48
C PRO A 1160 -37.38 -18.07 -10.43
N LYS A 1161 -36.09 -18.08 -10.76
CA LYS A 1161 -35.04 -18.59 -9.86
C LYS A 1161 -34.87 -17.77 -8.58
N HIS A 1162 -34.72 -18.48 -7.46
CA HIS A 1162 -34.06 -17.95 -6.27
C HIS A 1162 -32.53 -18.07 -6.37
N ILE A 1163 -31.82 -17.25 -5.58
CA ILE A 1163 -30.40 -16.90 -5.77
C ILE A 1163 -29.40 -18.06 -5.51
N PHE A 1164 -29.86 -19.22 -4.99
CA PHE A 1164 -28.98 -20.26 -4.42
C PHE A 1164 -29.14 -21.68 -4.97
N GLU A 1165 -29.85 -21.89 -6.08
CA GLU A 1165 -29.98 -23.23 -6.68
C GLU A 1165 -28.80 -23.65 -7.57
N LYS A 1166 -28.51 -24.96 -7.60
CA LYS A 1166 -27.37 -25.53 -8.33
C LYS A 1166 -27.62 -25.52 -9.85
N GLY A 1167 -26.62 -25.08 -10.61
CA GLY A 1167 -26.71 -24.78 -12.04
C GLY A 1167 -26.92 -25.94 -13.03
N TYR A 1168 -27.40 -27.10 -12.59
CA TYR A 1168 -27.78 -28.24 -13.46
C TYR A 1168 -29.30 -28.51 -13.49
N ILE A 1169 -30.10 -27.80 -12.68
CA ILE A 1169 -31.56 -27.85 -12.75
C ILE A 1169 -32.06 -27.00 -13.94
N PRO A 1170 -32.96 -27.50 -14.80
CA PRO A 1170 -33.51 -26.75 -15.93
C PRO A 1170 -34.12 -25.40 -15.54
N ASN A 1171 -34.12 -24.44 -16.46
CA ASN A 1171 -34.61 -23.08 -16.23
C ASN A 1171 -36.08 -22.89 -16.67
N TYR A 1172 -36.86 -23.96 -16.70
CA TYR A 1172 -38.18 -24.01 -17.31
C TYR A 1172 -39.01 -25.14 -16.70
N SER A 1173 -40.33 -24.98 -16.73
CA SER A 1173 -41.31 -25.94 -16.24
C SER A 1173 -41.15 -27.33 -16.87
N ASP A 1174 -41.27 -28.38 -16.08
CA ASP A 1174 -41.26 -29.75 -16.59
C ASP A 1174 -42.42 -30.01 -17.56
N HIS A 1175 -43.61 -29.50 -17.23
CA HIS A 1175 -44.77 -29.52 -18.13
C HIS A 1175 -44.50 -28.74 -19.42
N VAL A 1176 -44.87 -29.37 -20.54
CA VAL A 1176 -44.94 -28.75 -21.86
C VAL A 1176 -46.36 -28.24 -22.09
N TYR A 1177 -46.47 -27.04 -22.62
CA TYR A 1177 -47.72 -26.36 -22.90
C TYR A 1177 -47.86 -26.06 -24.39
N THR A 1178 -49.10 -25.95 -24.89
CA THR A 1178 -49.34 -25.49 -26.27
C THR A 1178 -49.78 -24.03 -26.27
N VAL A 1179 -49.23 -23.23 -27.18
CA VAL A 1179 -49.63 -21.82 -27.35
C VAL A 1179 -50.96 -21.73 -28.09
N ASP A 1180 -51.98 -21.21 -27.41
CA ASP A 1180 -53.33 -21.04 -27.95
C ASP A 1180 -53.39 -19.85 -28.93
N GLU A 1181 -52.91 -18.67 -28.51
CA GLU A 1181 -52.88 -17.46 -29.34
C GLU A 1181 -51.61 -16.63 -29.11
N ALA A 1182 -51.07 -16.01 -30.17
CA ALA A 1182 -49.85 -15.22 -30.14
C ALA A 1182 -50.06 -13.78 -30.66
N ARG A 1183 -49.93 -12.79 -29.77
CA ARG A 1183 -50.14 -11.35 -30.08
C ARG A 1183 -48.87 -10.52 -29.91
N SER A 1184 -48.82 -9.39 -30.62
CA SER A 1184 -47.74 -8.38 -30.54
C SER A 1184 -48.26 -7.09 -29.86
N THR A 1185 -47.38 -6.36 -29.19
CA THR A 1185 -47.70 -5.16 -28.37
C THR A 1185 -46.62 -4.08 -28.54
N ASN A 1186 -46.91 -2.85 -28.11
CA ASN A 1186 -45.96 -1.73 -28.16
C ASN A 1186 -46.08 -0.85 -26.89
N PRO A 1187 -45.01 -0.66 -26.09
CA PRO A 1187 -43.69 -1.27 -26.19
C PRO A 1187 -43.76 -2.81 -26.10
N SER A 1188 -42.79 -3.49 -26.72
CA SER A 1188 -42.90 -4.93 -27.02
C SER A 1188 -42.76 -5.83 -25.79
N THR A 1189 -43.90 -6.27 -25.26
CA THR A 1189 -44.02 -7.36 -24.28
C THR A 1189 -44.99 -8.41 -24.80
N THR A 1190 -44.46 -9.56 -25.23
CA THR A 1190 -45.26 -10.71 -25.66
C THR A 1190 -46.16 -11.17 -24.52
N CYS A 1191 -47.46 -11.32 -24.77
CA CYS A 1191 -48.43 -11.75 -23.77
C CYS A 1191 -49.31 -12.87 -24.35
N SER A 1192 -48.97 -14.12 -24.01
CA SER A 1192 -49.82 -15.30 -24.22
C SER A 1192 -50.89 -15.32 -23.14
N ARG A 1193 -52.16 -15.11 -23.51
CA ARG A 1193 -53.23 -14.82 -22.53
C ARG A 1193 -53.93 -16.07 -21.98
N THR A 1194 -53.84 -17.18 -22.71
CA THR A 1194 -54.26 -18.51 -22.29
C THR A 1194 -53.15 -19.49 -22.63
N ILE A 1195 -52.90 -20.44 -21.73
CA ILE A 1195 -51.92 -21.52 -21.93
C ILE A 1195 -52.54 -22.78 -21.33
N MET A 1196 -52.76 -23.81 -22.14
CA MET A 1196 -53.31 -25.09 -21.68
C MET A 1196 -52.19 -26.11 -21.46
N ALA A 1197 -52.20 -26.74 -20.29
CA ALA A 1197 -51.34 -27.90 -20.01
C ALA A 1197 -51.88 -29.12 -20.75
N GLN A 1198 -50.97 -29.92 -21.32
CA GLN A 1198 -51.30 -31.30 -21.67
C GLN A 1198 -51.24 -32.14 -20.39
N SER A 1199 -52.29 -32.94 -20.17
CA SER A 1199 -52.47 -33.85 -19.02
C SER A 1199 -51.63 -35.12 -19.18
#